data_AF-A0A6N2KY61-F1
#
_entry.id   AF-A0A6N2KY61-F1
#
_cell.length_a   1.000
_cell.length_b   1.000
_cell.length_c   1.000
_cell.angle_alpha   90.00
_cell.angle_beta   90.00
_cell.angle_gamma   90.00
#
_symmetry.space_group_name_H-M   'P 1'
#
loop_
_entity.id
_entity.type
_entity.pdbx_description
1 polymer ?
#
loop_
_entity_poly.entity_id
_entity_poly.type
_entity_poly.pdbx_seq_one_letter_code
_entity_poly.pdbx_strand_id
1 'polypeptide(L)'
;MVCWPFFADQAMNCRYSCNEWVVGMEIDNNVKREGVEMLVKELMEGDEGEKMREKAMEWKRLAEEAAGPKGTSSINLDKKIAREKEREMGSISKPHVVVIPCPVQGHIKTMLKFAKLLHYKGPDALDDLPGFHFRTIPDGLPPSDIDATQAIPSLCDAMNKNFLAPFTDLLLKLKNTVSEDNPPITCIVADPFAPVAIRAGEEVGLPVVMYATVNACAYMGFKQLYTLREKGFIPIKGLHVTFVNTEFNHKRLLRSRGPDALDDLPGFHFRTIPDGLPPSDIDATQAIPSLCDAMNKNFLAPFTDLLLKLKNTVSEDNPPITCIVADPFAPVAIRAGEEVGLPVVMYATTNACGYMGFKQLYTLREKGFIIPIKDLSDLSNDYLETKVDCAPGMKDVRLKDFPFIQTTDPDDVVFNFVMGAAETSVKARAIALHTFDALEPEVLDGLSTIFPRVYSIGPLQLLLNQIEENGLKSIGYNLWKEDRACLQWLDTKEPKSVVYVNFGSITVMTADQLVEFAMGLANSKISFLWIIRPDLVTGESAVLPAEFAETENRRLNHPAVGGFLTHSGWGSTIESLCAGVPMVCWPFFSDQTMNCRYSCKEWGVGMQIDNNVKREEVEMLVKELMEGGEVRNEEKMGSKPEADHSMPHIVLIPCPLQSHIKTMLKLAKLFHSKGFHITFVNTEFNHKRFLKSRGPDALDGLPNFRFETIPDGLPPSHIDATQEIDSITMAVENNMLAPFKDLLAKLVNPAVTCIVSDAFMPFTITAAEEAGLKVVMFVSMSACGYMGYKQLHSLKEKGFFPLKDKWRLESGNDFRYWKLSLMNCVLTDESYLRNGYLENTII
;
A
#
# COMPACT_ATOMS: atom_id res chain seq x y z
N MET A 1 6.59 -31.53 11.65
CA MET A 1 5.42 -31.76 10.76
C MET A 1 5.74 -31.21 9.38
N VAL A 2 5.11 -31.68 8.29
CA VAL A 2 5.18 -30.98 7.01
C VAL A 2 3.92 -30.11 6.89
N CYS A 3 4.11 -28.83 6.60
CA CYS A 3 3.05 -27.84 6.49
C CYS A 3 2.82 -27.50 5.02
N TRP A 4 1.65 -27.87 4.48
CA TRP A 4 1.12 -27.29 3.25
C TRP A 4 -0.13 -26.49 3.59
N PRO A 5 -0.01 -25.18 3.84
CA PRO A 5 -1.15 -24.34 4.13
C PRO A 5 -1.91 -23.97 2.86
N PHE A 6 -3.22 -23.78 2.99
CA PHE A 6 -4.09 -23.53 1.84
C PHE A 6 -4.90 -22.23 2.02
N PHE A 7 -5.77 -22.17 3.02
CA PHE A 7 -6.78 -21.10 3.15
C PHE A 7 -6.91 -20.54 4.56
N ALA A 8 -7.59 -19.39 4.65
CA ALA A 8 -7.88 -18.67 5.89
C ALA A 8 -6.67 -18.61 6.86
N ASP A 9 -6.82 -19.18 8.05
CA ASP A 9 -5.83 -19.14 9.12
C ASP A 9 -4.73 -20.21 9.03
N GLN A 10 -4.75 -21.07 8.02
CA GLN A 10 -3.63 -21.97 7.73
C GLN A 10 -2.41 -21.21 7.21
N ALA A 11 -2.65 -19.97 6.73
CA ALA A 11 -1.63 -18.94 6.48
C ALA A 11 -1.47 -17.94 7.64
N MET A 12 -2.19 -18.11 8.75
CA MET A 12 -1.59 -18.11 10.09
C MET A 12 -1.07 -19.55 10.33
N ASN A 13 -0.91 -20.10 11.54
CA ASN A 13 -0.45 -21.48 11.82
C ASN A 13 0.89 -22.01 11.19
N CYS A 14 1.10 -22.03 9.87
CA CYS A 14 2.25 -22.61 9.15
C CYS A 14 3.58 -21.98 9.57
N ARG A 15 3.85 -20.72 9.19
CA ARG A 15 5.17 -20.11 9.45
C ARG A 15 5.46 -19.77 10.93
N TYR A 16 4.53 -19.93 11.88
CA TYR A 16 4.96 -20.14 13.29
C TYR A 16 5.44 -21.58 13.49
N SER A 17 4.67 -22.58 13.09
CA SER A 17 5.10 -23.99 13.14
C SER A 17 6.50 -24.16 12.53
N CYS A 18 6.80 -23.48 11.42
CA CYS A 18 8.12 -23.51 10.80
C CYS A 18 9.16 -22.60 11.47
N ASN A 19 8.88 -21.30 11.67
CA ASN A 19 9.92 -20.31 11.98
C ASN A 19 9.97 -19.82 13.45
N GLU A 20 8.91 -20.01 14.23
CA GLU A 20 8.79 -19.41 15.59
C GLU A 20 8.62 -20.47 16.69
N TRP A 21 7.79 -21.48 16.43
CA TRP A 21 7.64 -22.68 17.27
C TRP A 21 8.64 -23.77 16.92
N VAL A 22 9.17 -23.78 15.69
CA VAL A 22 10.19 -24.70 15.14
C VAL A 22 9.84 -26.18 15.38
N VAL A 23 8.66 -26.56 14.90
CA VAL A 23 8.10 -27.92 14.90
C VAL A 23 7.63 -28.38 13.50
N GLY A 24 7.81 -27.54 12.48
CA GLY A 24 7.30 -27.72 11.11
C GLY A 24 8.31 -27.40 10.02
N MET A 25 8.09 -27.98 8.84
CA MET A 25 8.79 -27.68 7.58
C MET A 25 7.74 -27.31 6.54
N GLU A 26 7.91 -26.21 5.84
CA GLU A 26 6.98 -25.77 4.79
C GLU A 26 7.28 -26.49 3.47
N ILE A 27 6.24 -26.85 2.71
CA ILE A 27 6.40 -27.32 1.33
C ILE A 27 6.11 -26.20 0.32
N ASP A 28 6.86 -26.18 -0.78
CA ASP A 28 6.65 -25.25 -1.89
C ASP A 28 5.20 -25.32 -2.41
N ASN A 29 4.63 -24.16 -2.76
CA ASN A 29 3.28 -24.04 -3.30
C ASN A 29 3.09 -24.91 -4.56
N ASN A 30 4.13 -25.03 -5.41
CA ASN A 30 4.16 -25.91 -6.58
C ASN A 30 4.64 -27.31 -6.18
N VAL A 31 3.79 -28.06 -5.47
CA VAL A 31 4.11 -29.38 -4.92
C VAL A 31 4.54 -30.37 -5.99
N LYS A 32 5.80 -30.79 -5.90
CA LYS A 32 6.42 -31.85 -6.72
C LYS A 32 6.78 -33.04 -5.85
N ARG A 33 6.67 -34.25 -6.42
CA ARG A 33 6.91 -35.53 -5.74
C ARG A 33 8.28 -35.56 -5.05
N GLU A 34 9.30 -35.05 -5.73
CA GLU A 34 10.69 -35.05 -5.30
C GLU A 34 10.90 -34.14 -4.07
N GLY A 35 10.18 -33.02 -4.02
CA GLY A 35 10.17 -32.11 -2.86
C GLY A 35 9.43 -32.70 -1.65
N VAL A 36 8.30 -33.39 -1.87
CA VAL A 36 7.59 -34.15 -0.82
C VAL A 36 8.53 -35.21 -0.22
N GLU A 37 9.19 -36.00 -1.06
CA GLU A 37 10.06 -37.10 -0.60
C GLU A 37 11.26 -36.59 0.21
N MET A 38 11.86 -35.48 -0.21
CA MET A 38 12.97 -34.84 0.51
C MET A 38 12.56 -34.31 1.88
N LEU A 39 11.44 -33.58 1.98
CA LEU A 39 10.94 -33.04 3.25
C LEU A 39 10.47 -34.13 4.22
N VAL A 40 9.90 -35.22 3.71
CA VAL A 40 9.52 -36.37 4.55
C VAL A 40 10.76 -37.08 5.10
N LYS A 41 11.82 -37.24 4.29
CA LYS A 41 13.10 -37.82 4.76
C LYS A 41 13.75 -36.93 5.82
N GLU A 42 13.87 -35.63 5.58
CA GLU A 42 14.48 -34.71 6.57
C GLU A 42 13.66 -34.65 7.87
N LEU A 43 12.33 -34.66 7.81
CA LEU A 43 11.47 -34.68 9.00
C LEU A 43 11.57 -35.98 9.81
N MET A 44 11.77 -37.13 9.15
CA MET A 44 11.82 -38.44 9.80
C MET A 44 13.22 -38.81 10.27
N GLU A 45 14.22 -38.68 9.40
CA GLU A 45 15.57 -39.24 9.56
C GLU A 45 16.67 -38.17 9.69
N GLY A 46 16.38 -36.91 9.35
CA GLY A 46 17.35 -35.81 9.36
C GLY A 46 17.46 -35.02 10.67
N ASP A 47 18.55 -34.26 10.79
CA ASP A 47 18.90 -33.46 11.98
C ASP A 47 17.85 -32.39 12.30
N GLU A 48 17.22 -31.77 11.30
CA GLU A 48 16.15 -30.78 11.54
C GLU A 48 14.86 -31.47 11.97
N GLY A 49 14.59 -32.69 11.46
CA GLY A 49 13.52 -33.55 11.95
C GLY A 49 13.70 -33.94 13.41
N GLU A 50 14.93 -34.19 13.86
CA GLU A 50 15.24 -34.46 15.27
C GLU A 50 15.02 -33.25 16.18
N LYS A 51 15.57 -32.07 15.82
CA LYS A 51 15.37 -30.83 16.58
C LYS A 51 13.89 -30.47 16.72
N MET A 52 13.09 -30.69 15.68
CA MET A 52 11.64 -30.49 15.73
C MET A 52 10.91 -31.47 16.66
N ARG A 53 11.42 -32.71 16.83
CA ARG A 53 10.88 -33.67 17.82
C ARG A 53 11.20 -33.24 19.25
N GLU A 54 12.44 -32.79 19.51
CA GLU A 54 12.81 -32.23 20.81
C GLU A 54 11.97 -30.99 21.16
N LYS A 55 11.85 -30.04 20.23
CA LYS A 55 11.06 -28.82 20.44
C LYS A 55 9.56 -29.12 20.61
N ALA A 56 9.01 -30.11 19.90
CA ALA A 56 7.64 -30.57 20.12
C ALA A 56 7.43 -31.20 21.51
N MET A 57 8.45 -31.88 22.08
CA MET A 57 8.39 -32.41 23.44
C MET A 57 8.46 -31.30 24.50
N GLU A 58 9.21 -30.22 24.27
CA GLU A 58 9.19 -29.01 25.11
C GLU A 58 7.79 -28.36 25.11
N TRP A 59 7.21 -28.15 23.92
CA TRP A 59 5.85 -27.60 23.78
C TRP A 59 4.78 -28.49 24.44
N LYS A 60 4.91 -29.83 24.32
CA LYS A 60 4.04 -30.78 25.03
C LYS A 60 4.12 -30.56 26.54
N ARG A 61 5.33 -30.50 27.11
CA ARG A 61 5.56 -30.30 28.54
C ARG A 61 4.93 -29.00 29.05
N LEU A 62 5.08 -27.91 28.30
CA LEU A 62 4.47 -26.60 28.61
C LEU A 62 2.94 -26.64 28.53
N ALA A 63 2.36 -27.38 27.58
CA ALA A 63 0.91 -27.56 27.48
C ALA A 63 0.34 -28.38 28.65
N GLU A 64 1.06 -29.43 29.09
CA GLU A 64 0.72 -30.24 30.27
C GLU A 64 0.78 -29.41 31.56
N GLU A 65 1.78 -28.53 31.72
CA GLU A 65 1.85 -27.58 32.84
C GLU A 65 0.71 -26.54 32.81
N ALA A 66 0.38 -25.99 31.64
CA ALA A 66 -0.70 -25.02 31.49
C ALA A 66 -2.09 -25.62 31.76
N ALA A 67 -2.29 -26.91 31.45
CA ALA A 67 -3.53 -27.65 31.70
C ALA A 67 -3.62 -28.27 33.10
N GLY A 68 -2.54 -28.25 33.90
CA GLY A 68 -2.53 -28.85 35.24
C GLY A 68 -3.50 -28.18 36.24
N PRO A 69 -3.72 -28.77 37.44
CA PRO A 69 -4.69 -28.25 38.44
C PRO A 69 -4.39 -26.84 38.98
N LYS A 70 -3.15 -26.34 38.79
CA LYS A 70 -2.74 -24.95 39.07
C LYS A 70 -2.18 -24.26 37.82
N GLY A 71 -2.39 -24.84 36.64
CA GLY A 71 -1.95 -24.31 35.36
C GLY A 71 -2.73 -23.07 34.95
N THR A 72 -2.15 -22.30 34.03
CA THR A 72 -2.72 -21.02 33.56
C THR A 72 -4.08 -21.19 32.91
N SER A 73 -4.31 -22.26 32.14
CA SER A 73 -5.59 -22.54 31.49
C SER A 73 -6.69 -22.84 32.51
N SER A 74 -6.41 -23.73 33.47
CA SER A 74 -7.33 -24.09 34.55
C SER A 74 -7.70 -22.87 35.41
N ILE A 75 -6.70 -22.06 35.79
CA ILE A 75 -6.91 -20.83 36.58
C ILE A 75 -7.70 -19.77 35.79
N ASN A 76 -7.47 -19.61 34.48
CA ASN A 76 -8.24 -18.68 33.66
C ASN A 76 -9.71 -19.15 33.51
N LEU A 77 -9.93 -20.45 33.30
CA LEU A 77 -11.26 -21.05 33.18
C LEU A 77 -12.09 -20.87 34.46
N ASP A 78 -11.54 -21.26 35.62
CA ASP A 78 -12.23 -21.10 36.91
C ASP A 78 -12.51 -19.61 37.23
N LYS A 79 -11.57 -18.70 36.93
CA LYS A 79 -11.78 -17.25 37.13
C LYS A 79 -12.87 -16.67 36.24
N LYS A 80 -13.00 -17.15 34.99
CA LYS A 80 -14.07 -16.68 34.08
C LYS A 80 -15.43 -17.23 34.50
N ILE A 81 -15.51 -18.50 34.90
CA ILE A 81 -16.73 -19.11 35.46
C ILE A 81 -17.16 -18.40 36.76
N ALA A 82 -16.21 -18.06 37.64
CA ALA A 82 -16.50 -17.33 38.87
C ALA A 82 -17.08 -15.92 38.60
N ARG A 83 -16.45 -15.15 37.68
CA ARG A 83 -16.88 -13.78 37.38
C ARG A 83 -18.29 -13.66 36.80
N GLU A 84 -18.72 -14.61 35.96
CA GLU A 84 -20.11 -14.58 35.48
C GLU A 84 -21.10 -15.10 36.54
N LYS A 85 -20.69 -15.98 37.46
CA LYS A 85 -21.51 -16.33 38.65
C LYS A 85 -21.68 -15.17 39.62
N GLU A 86 -20.66 -14.33 39.79
CA GLU A 86 -20.71 -13.15 40.68
C GLU A 86 -21.67 -12.05 40.14
N ARG A 87 -22.04 -12.09 38.86
CA ARG A 87 -23.05 -11.19 38.27
C ARG A 87 -24.49 -11.55 38.60
N GLU A 88 -24.78 -12.82 38.93
CA GLU A 88 -26.14 -13.29 39.25
C GLU A 88 -26.17 -14.14 40.54
N MET A 89 -25.86 -13.53 41.69
CA MET A 89 -26.08 -14.18 42.98
C MET A 89 -27.53 -14.02 43.47
N GLY A 90 -28.43 -14.77 42.83
CA GLY A 90 -29.85 -14.89 43.17
C GLY A 90 -30.31 -16.35 43.26
N SER A 91 -29.85 -17.08 44.27
CA SER A 91 -30.04 -18.54 44.47
C SER A 91 -29.26 -19.43 43.49
N ILE A 92 -28.58 -20.47 44.01
CA ILE A 92 -27.64 -21.30 43.23
C ILE A 92 -28.32 -22.58 42.74
N SER A 93 -28.62 -22.64 41.45
CA SER A 93 -28.75 -23.89 40.68
C SER A 93 -27.53 -24.06 39.75
N LYS A 94 -27.41 -25.21 39.05
CA LYS A 94 -26.42 -25.34 37.96
C LYS A 94 -26.91 -24.52 36.75
N PRO A 95 -26.08 -23.64 36.16
CA PRO A 95 -26.46 -22.90 34.95
C PRO A 95 -26.59 -23.84 33.75
N HIS A 96 -27.67 -23.71 32.98
CA HIS A 96 -27.88 -24.45 31.74
C HIS A 96 -27.39 -23.61 30.56
N VAL A 97 -26.40 -24.13 29.85
CA VAL A 97 -25.68 -23.44 28.77
C VAL A 97 -25.99 -24.08 27.43
N VAL A 98 -26.41 -23.29 26.45
CA VAL A 98 -26.58 -23.75 25.06
C VAL A 98 -25.30 -23.45 24.29
N VAL A 99 -24.67 -24.46 23.69
CA VAL A 99 -23.41 -24.30 22.94
C VAL A 99 -23.67 -24.50 21.44
N ILE A 100 -23.48 -23.45 20.63
CA ILE A 100 -23.68 -23.46 19.18
C ILE A 100 -22.34 -23.27 18.42
N PRO A 101 -21.79 -24.32 17.80
CA PRO A 101 -20.60 -24.21 16.96
C PRO A 101 -20.93 -23.61 15.59
N CYS A 102 -19.90 -23.12 14.89
CA CYS A 102 -19.96 -23.07 13.43
C CYS A 102 -20.03 -24.53 12.91
N PRO A 103 -20.91 -24.87 11.95
CA PRO A 103 -21.15 -26.24 11.48
C PRO A 103 -20.00 -26.87 10.67
N VAL A 104 -18.77 -26.41 10.85
CA VAL A 104 -17.55 -26.98 10.24
C VAL A 104 -16.88 -27.93 11.25
N GLN A 105 -16.47 -29.12 10.80
CA GLN A 105 -16.00 -30.23 11.67
C GLN A 105 -14.95 -29.81 12.73
N GLY A 106 -13.99 -28.96 12.38
CA GLY A 106 -12.97 -28.45 13.31
C GLY A 106 -13.55 -27.56 14.42
N HIS A 107 -14.51 -26.71 14.08
CA HIS A 107 -15.21 -25.82 15.02
C HIS A 107 -16.09 -26.63 15.98
N ILE A 108 -16.89 -27.57 15.43
CA ILE A 108 -17.72 -28.51 16.20
C ILE A 108 -16.87 -29.29 17.21
N LYS A 109 -15.73 -29.86 16.77
CA LYS A 109 -14.85 -30.68 17.63
C LYS A 109 -14.26 -29.89 18.80
N THR A 110 -13.96 -28.62 18.61
CA THR A 110 -13.42 -27.75 19.67
C THR A 110 -14.53 -27.27 20.61
N MET A 111 -15.67 -26.83 20.09
CA MET A 111 -16.83 -26.42 20.89
C MET A 111 -17.41 -27.57 21.71
N LEU A 112 -17.42 -28.80 21.19
CA LEU A 112 -17.85 -29.98 21.95
C LEU A 112 -16.90 -30.32 23.11
N LYS A 113 -15.58 -30.11 22.94
CA LYS A 113 -14.63 -30.20 24.06
C LYS A 113 -14.91 -29.13 25.11
N PHE A 114 -15.17 -27.89 24.70
CA PHE A 114 -15.49 -26.80 25.61
C PHE A 114 -16.80 -27.04 26.37
N ALA A 115 -17.86 -27.49 25.68
CA ALA A 115 -19.13 -27.89 26.30
C ALA A 115 -18.94 -28.99 27.36
N LYS A 116 -18.12 -30.01 27.06
CA LYS A 116 -17.77 -31.07 28.02
C LYS A 116 -16.99 -30.52 29.22
N LEU A 117 -16.05 -29.59 29.03
CA LEU A 117 -15.32 -28.91 30.11
C LEU A 117 -16.22 -28.02 31.00
N LEU A 118 -17.24 -27.37 30.42
CA LEU A 118 -18.22 -26.58 31.20
C LEU A 118 -19.12 -27.47 32.07
N HIS A 119 -19.45 -28.68 31.60
CA HIS A 119 -20.25 -29.65 32.34
C HIS A 119 -19.46 -30.38 33.45
N TYR A 120 -18.17 -30.61 33.23
CA TYR A 120 -17.33 -31.53 34.01
C TYR A 120 -16.64 -30.90 35.23
N LYS A 121 -16.92 -31.42 36.43
CA LYS A 121 -16.10 -31.22 37.64
C LYS A 121 -16.00 -32.48 38.50
N GLY A 122 -15.35 -33.52 37.97
CA GLY A 122 -15.00 -34.73 38.74
C GLY A 122 -14.49 -35.84 37.83
N PRO A 123 -13.48 -36.64 38.24
CA PRO A 123 -12.93 -37.69 37.40
C PRO A 123 -13.84 -38.91 37.32
N ASP A 124 -14.54 -39.06 36.20
CA ASP A 124 -14.72 -40.35 35.52
C ASP A 124 -15.18 -40.16 34.06
N ALA A 125 -15.39 -41.26 33.32
CA ALA A 125 -15.36 -41.31 31.86
C ALA A 125 -16.58 -40.73 31.11
N LEU A 126 -16.40 -40.53 29.80
CA LEU A 126 -17.41 -40.06 28.87
C LEU A 126 -18.23 -41.23 28.29
N ASP A 127 -19.41 -41.46 28.86
CA ASP A 127 -20.68 -41.74 28.15
C ASP A 127 -21.84 -41.54 29.16
N ASP A 128 -23.07 -41.36 28.68
CA ASP A 128 -24.30 -41.15 29.49
C ASP A 128 -24.21 -40.11 30.64
N LEU A 129 -23.61 -38.95 30.38
CA LEU A 129 -23.55 -37.81 31.33
C LEU A 129 -24.95 -37.25 31.66
N PRO A 130 -25.44 -37.33 32.92
CA PRO A 130 -26.75 -36.80 33.30
C PRO A 130 -26.79 -35.27 33.20
N GLY A 131 -27.71 -34.74 32.39
CA GLY A 131 -27.81 -33.31 32.10
C GLY A 131 -26.83 -32.80 31.03
N PHE A 132 -26.29 -33.67 30.17
CA PHE A 132 -25.67 -33.27 28.90
C PHE A 132 -26.56 -33.70 27.72
N HIS A 133 -26.95 -32.76 26.87
CA HIS A 133 -27.98 -33.00 25.85
C HIS A 133 -27.62 -32.42 24.49
N PHE A 134 -27.72 -33.24 23.45
CA PHE A 134 -27.70 -32.77 22.07
C PHE A 134 -29.09 -32.30 21.63
N ARG A 135 -29.10 -31.29 20.77
CA ARG A 135 -30.27 -30.73 20.08
C ARG A 135 -29.86 -30.37 18.65
N THR A 136 -30.79 -30.49 17.71
CA THR A 136 -30.57 -30.22 16.30
C THR A 136 -31.48 -29.09 15.81
N ILE A 137 -30.95 -28.27 14.90
CA ILE A 137 -31.71 -27.34 14.07
C ILE A 137 -31.52 -27.74 12.61
N PRO A 138 -32.51 -27.54 11.72
CA PRO A 138 -32.32 -27.73 10.29
C PRO A 138 -31.35 -26.68 9.73
N ASP A 139 -30.42 -27.10 8.87
CA ASP A 139 -29.54 -26.19 8.12
C ASP A 139 -30.23 -25.58 6.88
N GLY A 140 -31.27 -26.26 6.38
CA GLY A 140 -31.98 -25.88 5.16
C GLY A 140 -31.20 -26.19 3.87
N LEU A 141 -30.20 -27.08 3.95
CA LEU A 141 -29.46 -27.58 2.79
C LEU A 141 -30.15 -28.83 2.20
N PRO A 142 -29.96 -29.12 0.90
CA PRO A 142 -30.50 -30.35 0.29
C PRO A 142 -29.83 -31.61 0.89
N PRO A 143 -30.52 -32.75 0.92
CA PRO A 143 -29.95 -34.02 1.37
C PRO A 143 -28.65 -34.34 0.62
N SER A 144 -27.61 -34.63 1.40
CA SER A 144 -26.27 -35.01 0.94
C SER A 144 -25.87 -36.35 1.57
N ASP A 145 -24.81 -36.96 1.05
CA ASP A 145 -24.21 -38.15 1.67
C ASP A 145 -23.73 -37.80 3.09
N ILE A 146 -23.93 -38.70 4.05
CA ILE A 146 -23.68 -38.48 5.48
C ILE A 146 -22.19 -38.29 5.79
N ASP A 147 -21.31 -38.80 4.93
CA ASP A 147 -19.85 -38.64 5.02
C ASP A 147 -19.30 -37.49 4.14
N ALA A 148 -20.16 -36.76 3.41
CA ALA A 148 -19.72 -35.68 2.52
C ALA A 148 -19.39 -34.38 3.28
N THR A 149 -18.29 -33.73 2.88
CA THR A 149 -17.95 -32.38 3.38
C THR A 149 -18.78 -31.33 2.65
N GLN A 150 -19.64 -30.62 3.39
CA GLN A 150 -20.43 -29.50 2.86
C GLN A 150 -19.53 -28.35 2.35
N ALA A 151 -19.91 -27.73 1.23
CA ALA A 151 -19.18 -26.60 0.67
C ALA A 151 -19.33 -25.34 1.56
N ILE A 152 -18.21 -24.84 2.09
CA ILE A 152 -18.18 -23.68 3.00
C ILE A 152 -18.99 -22.46 2.48
N PRO A 153 -18.93 -22.05 1.19
CA PRO A 153 -19.74 -20.94 0.70
C PRO A 153 -21.25 -21.16 0.88
N SER A 154 -21.76 -22.33 0.52
CA SER A 154 -23.17 -22.70 0.65
C SER A 154 -23.61 -22.81 2.12
N LEU A 155 -22.72 -23.32 2.97
CA LEU A 155 -22.96 -23.44 4.41
C LEU A 155 -23.01 -22.06 5.11
N CYS A 156 -22.13 -21.14 4.73
CA CYS A 156 -22.14 -19.75 5.20
C CYS A 156 -23.41 -19.00 4.76
N ASP A 157 -23.87 -19.21 3.53
CA ASP A 157 -25.09 -18.60 3.01
C ASP A 157 -26.35 -19.18 3.69
N ALA A 158 -26.36 -20.49 3.94
CA ALA A 158 -27.41 -21.16 4.72
C ALA A 158 -27.45 -20.70 6.19
N MET A 159 -26.29 -20.53 6.85
CA MET A 159 -26.23 -19.95 8.21
C MET A 159 -26.85 -18.55 8.27
N ASN A 160 -26.55 -17.71 7.29
CA ASN A 160 -27.05 -16.33 7.26
C ASN A 160 -28.57 -16.26 7.03
N LYS A 161 -29.14 -17.21 6.28
CA LYS A 161 -30.54 -17.19 5.83
C LYS A 161 -31.49 -18.07 6.66
N ASN A 162 -31.05 -19.26 7.06
CA ASN A 162 -31.94 -20.33 7.54
C ASN A 162 -31.88 -20.55 9.06
N PHE A 163 -30.73 -20.28 9.71
CA PHE A 163 -30.48 -20.77 11.08
C PHE A 163 -31.19 -19.96 12.17
N LEU A 164 -31.59 -18.71 11.91
CA LEU A 164 -32.07 -17.78 12.96
C LEU A 164 -33.36 -18.26 13.62
N ALA A 165 -34.46 -18.33 12.86
CA ALA A 165 -35.75 -18.69 13.42
C ALA A 165 -35.74 -20.08 14.11
N PRO A 166 -35.15 -21.17 13.53
CA PRO A 166 -35.07 -22.46 14.22
C PRO A 166 -34.23 -22.45 15.50
N PHE A 167 -33.19 -21.61 15.58
CA PHE A 167 -32.38 -21.48 16.80
C PHE A 167 -33.09 -20.65 17.88
N THR A 168 -33.72 -19.54 17.53
CA THR A 168 -34.61 -18.77 18.42
C THR A 168 -35.73 -19.66 18.97
N ASP A 169 -36.36 -20.49 18.12
CA ASP A 169 -37.40 -21.45 18.50
C ASP A 169 -36.89 -22.50 19.52
N LEU A 170 -35.66 -23.00 19.33
CA LEU A 170 -35.03 -23.95 20.24
C LEU A 170 -34.71 -23.30 21.59
N LEU A 171 -34.18 -22.08 21.59
CA LEU A 171 -33.87 -21.31 22.80
C LEU A 171 -35.15 -21.01 23.60
N LEU A 172 -36.23 -20.58 22.94
CA LEU A 172 -37.53 -20.35 23.60
C LEU A 172 -38.09 -21.61 24.25
N LYS A 173 -37.99 -22.77 23.58
CA LYS A 173 -38.40 -24.07 24.16
C LYS A 173 -37.55 -24.43 25.39
N LEU A 174 -36.22 -24.28 25.30
CA LEU A 174 -35.30 -24.57 26.41
C LEU A 174 -35.41 -23.57 27.58
N LYS A 175 -35.84 -22.32 27.32
CA LYS A 175 -36.08 -21.30 28.36
C LYS A 175 -37.40 -21.53 29.10
N ASN A 176 -38.43 -22.01 28.40
CA ASN A 176 -39.79 -22.14 28.94
C ASN A 176 -40.12 -23.53 29.50
N THR A 177 -39.35 -24.58 29.17
CA THR A 177 -39.59 -25.96 29.64
C THR A 177 -38.68 -26.32 30.82
N VAL A 178 -39.09 -25.96 32.04
CA VAL A 178 -38.33 -26.23 33.27
C VAL A 178 -38.75 -27.54 33.93
N SER A 179 -37.78 -28.39 34.29
CA SER A 179 -37.94 -29.57 35.15
C SER A 179 -36.71 -29.75 36.06
N GLU A 180 -36.74 -30.72 36.98
CA GLU A 180 -35.58 -31.01 37.86
C GLU A 180 -34.34 -31.42 37.05
N ASP A 181 -34.50 -32.18 35.96
CA ASP A 181 -33.43 -32.57 35.04
C ASP A 181 -33.03 -31.46 34.04
N ASN A 182 -33.91 -30.48 33.80
CA ASN A 182 -33.75 -29.47 32.74
C ASN A 182 -34.07 -28.05 33.29
N PRO A 183 -33.14 -27.43 34.04
CA PRO A 183 -33.29 -26.05 34.50
C PRO A 183 -33.33 -25.03 33.33
N PRO A 184 -33.82 -23.79 33.54
CA PRO A 184 -33.92 -22.78 32.48
C PRO A 184 -32.53 -22.37 31.97
N ILE A 185 -32.41 -22.13 30.66
CA ILE A 185 -31.14 -21.71 30.04
C ILE A 185 -30.74 -20.31 30.51
N THR A 186 -29.47 -20.17 30.92
CA THR A 186 -28.91 -18.94 31.50
C THR A 186 -27.97 -18.19 30.56
N CYS A 187 -27.34 -18.88 29.59
CA CYS A 187 -26.50 -18.24 28.57
C CYS A 187 -26.32 -19.10 27.32
N ILE A 188 -25.89 -18.44 26.24
CA ILE A 188 -25.50 -19.07 24.98
C ILE A 188 -23.97 -18.94 24.85
N VAL A 189 -23.28 -20.02 24.49
CA VAL A 189 -21.88 -19.99 24.05
C VAL A 189 -21.86 -20.22 22.55
N ALA A 190 -21.32 -19.28 21.80
CA ALA A 190 -21.38 -19.27 20.34
C ALA A 190 -19.98 -19.20 19.70
N ASP A 191 -19.85 -19.80 18.52
CA ASP A 191 -18.68 -19.58 17.66
C ASP A 191 -18.83 -18.23 16.93
N PRO A 192 -17.78 -17.39 16.82
CA PRO A 192 -17.79 -16.14 16.06
C PRO A 192 -18.31 -16.25 14.63
N PHE A 193 -18.14 -17.41 13.98
CA PHE A 193 -18.63 -17.70 12.63
C PHE A 193 -20.08 -18.23 12.60
N ALA A 194 -20.76 -18.27 13.74
CA ALA A 194 -22.20 -18.45 13.89
C ALA A 194 -22.86 -17.16 14.45
N PRO A 195 -22.76 -16.00 13.74
CA PRO A 195 -23.23 -14.69 14.23
C PRO A 195 -24.73 -14.66 14.55
N VAL A 196 -25.49 -15.57 13.92
CA VAL A 196 -26.91 -15.86 14.19
C VAL A 196 -27.23 -16.01 15.69
N ALA A 197 -26.28 -16.51 16.48
CA ALA A 197 -26.45 -16.70 17.91
C ALA A 197 -26.55 -15.40 18.72
N ILE A 198 -25.99 -14.28 18.24
CA ILE A 198 -26.15 -12.96 18.86
C ILE A 198 -27.60 -12.50 18.70
N ARG A 199 -28.11 -12.47 17.46
CA ARG A 199 -29.49 -12.07 17.16
C ARG A 199 -30.51 -12.93 17.92
N ALA A 200 -30.34 -14.25 17.92
CA ALA A 200 -31.20 -15.16 18.68
C ALA A 200 -31.10 -14.95 20.21
N GLY A 201 -29.92 -14.63 20.74
CA GLY A 201 -29.73 -14.29 22.15
C GLY A 201 -30.40 -12.97 22.54
N GLU A 202 -30.31 -11.96 21.69
CA GLU A 202 -30.96 -10.65 21.87
C GLU A 202 -32.49 -10.78 21.78
N GLU A 203 -33.03 -11.51 20.79
CA GLU A 203 -34.45 -11.83 20.65
C GLU A 203 -35.04 -12.55 21.86
N VAL A 204 -34.30 -13.53 22.43
CA VAL A 204 -34.77 -14.34 23.56
C VAL A 204 -34.41 -13.71 24.92
N GLY A 205 -33.62 -12.63 24.95
CA GLY A 205 -33.13 -12.01 26.17
C GLY A 205 -32.24 -12.97 26.98
N LEU A 206 -31.13 -13.39 26.36
CA LEU A 206 -30.11 -14.28 26.94
C LEU A 206 -28.70 -13.75 26.62
N PRO A 207 -27.77 -13.76 27.59
CA PRO A 207 -26.39 -13.33 27.36
C PRO A 207 -25.66 -14.32 26.44
N VAL A 208 -24.93 -13.78 25.47
CA VAL A 208 -24.15 -14.54 24.49
C VAL A 208 -22.66 -14.36 24.77
N VAL A 209 -21.96 -15.48 24.93
CA VAL A 209 -20.51 -15.56 25.13
C VAL A 209 -19.88 -16.12 23.86
N MET A 210 -19.11 -15.30 23.14
CA MET A 210 -18.36 -15.78 21.98
C MET A 210 -17.12 -16.57 22.41
N TYR A 211 -16.90 -17.72 21.79
CA TYR A 211 -15.72 -18.57 21.94
C TYR A 211 -15.10 -18.86 20.56
N ALA A 212 -14.00 -18.19 20.26
CA ALA A 212 -13.27 -18.33 19.01
C ALA A 212 -12.54 -19.68 18.96
N THR A 213 -12.91 -20.49 17.97
CA THR A 213 -12.26 -21.77 17.65
C THR A 213 -11.03 -21.62 16.74
N VAL A 214 -10.68 -20.39 16.37
CA VAL A 214 -9.57 -20.00 15.49
C VAL A 214 -8.45 -19.30 16.27
N ASN A 215 -7.24 -19.28 15.70
CA ASN A 215 -6.07 -18.78 16.41
C ASN A 215 -6.03 -17.25 16.61
N ALA A 216 -5.13 -16.87 17.52
CA ALA A 216 -4.84 -15.55 18.27
C ALA A 216 -4.87 -14.54 17.02
N CYS A 217 -4.04 -14.77 15.99
CA CYS A 217 -3.73 -13.75 15.01
C CYS A 217 -4.62 -13.81 13.78
N ALA A 218 -5.25 -14.96 13.51
CA ALA A 218 -6.36 -15.01 12.58
C ALA A 218 -7.53 -14.19 13.12
N TYR A 219 -7.90 -14.38 14.39
CA TYR A 219 -8.88 -13.57 15.08
C TYR A 219 -8.56 -12.07 15.04
N MET A 220 -7.32 -11.67 15.34
CA MET A 220 -6.90 -10.27 15.22
C MET A 220 -6.88 -9.76 13.77
N GLY A 221 -6.57 -10.62 12.79
CA GLY A 221 -6.69 -10.31 11.37
C GLY A 221 -8.16 -10.08 10.96
N PHE A 222 -9.06 -10.96 11.39
CA PHE A 222 -10.50 -10.86 11.18
C PHE A 222 -11.07 -9.57 11.79
N LYS A 223 -10.63 -9.19 12.99
CA LYS A 223 -11.00 -7.91 13.64
C LYS A 223 -10.58 -6.68 12.84
N GLN A 224 -9.47 -6.73 12.08
CA GLN A 224 -9.05 -5.61 11.23
C GLN A 224 -9.79 -5.53 9.89
N LEU A 225 -10.54 -6.56 9.48
CA LEU A 225 -11.20 -6.57 8.16
C LEU A 225 -12.18 -5.41 7.97
N TYR A 226 -12.92 -5.02 9.01
CA TYR A 226 -13.78 -3.83 8.94
C TYR A 226 -12.97 -2.58 8.62
N THR A 227 -11.91 -2.32 9.39
CA THR A 227 -10.99 -1.19 9.19
C THR A 227 -10.30 -1.22 7.82
N LEU A 228 -9.99 -2.41 7.29
CA LEU A 228 -9.39 -2.58 5.97
C LEU A 228 -10.41 -2.38 4.83
N ARG A 229 -11.69 -2.75 5.05
CA ARG A 229 -12.81 -2.45 4.13
C ARG A 229 -13.11 -0.95 4.07
N GLU A 230 -13.28 -0.31 5.23
CA GLU A 230 -13.51 1.14 5.36
C GLU A 230 -12.39 1.99 4.74
N LYS A 231 -11.17 1.45 4.68
CA LYS A 231 -9.99 2.09 4.07
C LYS A 231 -9.68 1.62 2.65
N GLY A 232 -10.51 0.78 2.03
CA GLY A 232 -10.34 0.30 0.65
C GLY A 232 -9.19 -0.70 0.42
N PHE A 233 -8.51 -1.17 1.47
CA PHE A 233 -7.45 -2.18 1.38
C PHE A 233 -7.98 -3.59 1.10
N ILE A 234 -9.27 -3.85 1.34
CA ILE A 234 -9.97 -5.01 0.80
C ILE A 234 -10.73 -4.53 -0.44
N PRO A 235 -10.48 -5.08 -1.64
CA PRO A 235 -11.17 -4.65 -2.84
C PRO A 235 -12.67 -4.92 -2.74
N ILE A 236 -13.48 -3.89 -2.97
CA ILE A 236 -14.94 -4.01 -3.06
C ILE A 236 -15.26 -4.66 -4.41
N LYS A 237 -15.35 -6.00 -4.42
CA LYS A 237 -15.98 -6.72 -5.54
C LYS A 237 -17.44 -6.26 -5.64
N GLY A 238 -17.87 -5.84 -6.82
CA GLY A 238 -19.26 -5.38 -7.07
C GLY A 238 -19.48 -3.87 -7.10
N LEU A 239 -18.47 -3.06 -7.43
CA LEU A 239 -18.72 -1.69 -7.90
C LEU A 239 -19.18 -1.73 -9.37
N HIS A 240 -20.36 -1.19 -9.66
CA HIS A 240 -20.82 -1.01 -11.04
C HIS A 240 -20.30 0.34 -11.56
N VAL A 241 -19.55 0.31 -12.67
CA VAL A 241 -18.95 1.48 -13.30
C VAL A 241 -19.78 1.86 -14.53
N THR A 242 -20.07 3.16 -14.68
CA THR A 242 -20.55 3.72 -15.95
C THR A 242 -19.52 4.71 -16.47
N PHE A 243 -18.81 4.34 -17.53
CA PHE A 243 -17.81 5.18 -18.17
C PHE A 243 -18.48 6.08 -19.24
N VAL A 244 -18.38 7.40 -19.06
CA VAL A 244 -19.04 8.38 -19.93
C VAL A 244 -18.02 9.04 -20.86
N ASN A 245 -18.24 8.93 -22.16
CA ASN A 245 -17.44 9.57 -23.22
C ASN A 245 -18.21 10.70 -23.91
N THR A 246 -17.51 11.56 -24.66
CA THR A 246 -18.16 12.32 -25.73
C THR A 246 -18.53 11.38 -26.89
N GLU A 247 -19.58 11.69 -27.63
CA GLU A 247 -19.93 10.96 -28.85
C GLU A 247 -18.76 10.88 -29.84
N PHE A 248 -17.96 11.94 -29.96
CA PHE A 248 -16.77 11.97 -30.82
C PHE A 248 -15.74 10.92 -30.38
N ASN A 249 -15.31 10.94 -29.11
CA ASN A 249 -14.32 9.97 -28.60
C ASN A 249 -14.84 8.53 -28.60
N HIS A 250 -16.14 8.32 -28.35
CA HIS A 250 -16.78 7.01 -28.49
C HIS A 250 -16.69 6.49 -29.93
N LYS A 251 -16.98 7.33 -30.94
CA LYS A 251 -16.82 6.98 -32.37
C LYS A 251 -15.36 6.68 -32.75
N ARG A 252 -14.38 7.38 -32.14
CA ARG A 252 -12.94 7.10 -32.32
C ARG A 252 -12.52 5.75 -31.77
N LEU A 253 -12.94 5.40 -30.54
CA LEU A 253 -12.68 4.11 -29.91
C LEU A 253 -13.26 2.94 -30.74
N LEU A 254 -14.50 3.05 -31.20
CA LEU A 254 -15.11 2.05 -32.09
C LEU A 254 -14.34 1.90 -33.41
N ARG A 255 -13.82 3.00 -33.98
CA ARG A 255 -12.98 2.95 -35.18
C ARG A 255 -11.60 2.33 -34.94
N SER A 256 -10.95 2.62 -33.80
CA SER A 256 -9.60 2.15 -33.51
C SER A 256 -9.54 0.70 -33.05
N ARG A 257 -10.61 0.20 -32.41
CA ARG A 257 -10.67 -1.13 -31.78
C ARG A 257 -11.66 -2.12 -32.44
N GLY A 258 -12.71 -1.64 -33.10
CA GLY A 258 -13.77 -2.47 -33.68
C GLY A 258 -15.17 -2.14 -33.13
N PRO A 259 -16.24 -2.64 -33.76
CA PRO A 259 -17.62 -2.30 -33.39
C PRO A 259 -18.00 -2.77 -31.99
N ASP A 260 -17.44 -3.90 -31.54
CA ASP A 260 -17.78 -4.55 -30.26
C ASP A 260 -16.93 -4.01 -29.09
N ALA A 261 -16.06 -3.02 -29.35
CA ALA A 261 -15.02 -2.58 -28.42
C ALA A 261 -15.51 -1.75 -27.23
N LEU A 262 -16.78 -1.31 -27.26
CA LEU A 262 -17.45 -0.59 -26.18
C LEU A 262 -18.77 -1.27 -25.78
N ASP A 263 -18.85 -2.58 -25.99
CA ASP A 263 -19.93 -3.40 -25.43
C ASP A 263 -19.90 -3.36 -23.90
N ASP A 264 -21.09 -3.30 -23.28
CA ASP A 264 -21.24 -3.33 -21.83
C ASP A 264 -20.81 -4.71 -21.28
N LEU A 265 -19.94 -4.71 -20.27
CA LEU A 265 -19.60 -5.91 -19.48
C LEU A 265 -20.46 -5.94 -18.19
N PRO A 266 -20.57 -7.10 -17.51
CA PRO A 266 -21.24 -7.18 -16.21
C PRO A 266 -20.62 -6.21 -15.18
N GLY A 267 -21.37 -5.17 -14.81
CA GLY A 267 -20.91 -4.11 -13.91
C GLY A 267 -19.96 -3.08 -14.53
N PHE A 268 -19.76 -3.03 -15.86
CA PHE A 268 -19.00 -1.98 -16.53
C PHE A 268 -19.67 -1.55 -17.83
N HIS A 269 -20.24 -0.35 -17.85
CA HIS A 269 -21.12 0.13 -18.92
C HIS A 269 -20.55 1.37 -19.62
N PHE A 270 -20.72 1.48 -20.94
CA PHE A 270 -20.30 2.66 -21.71
C PHE A 270 -21.50 3.55 -22.07
N ARG A 271 -21.43 4.84 -21.79
CA ARG A 271 -22.46 5.83 -22.15
C ARG A 271 -21.83 7.06 -22.81
N THR A 272 -22.65 7.87 -23.47
CA THR A 272 -22.20 9.05 -24.21
C THR A 272 -23.01 10.30 -23.90
N ILE A 273 -22.36 11.45 -24.05
CA ILE A 273 -22.98 12.77 -24.20
C ILE A 273 -22.51 13.42 -25.51
N PRO A 274 -23.32 14.26 -26.17
CA PRO A 274 -22.84 15.10 -27.26
C PRO A 274 -21.81 16.11 -26.74
N ASP A 275 -20.80 16.42 -27.55
CA ASP A 275 -19.86 17.51 -27.30
C ASP A 275 -20.40 18.88 -27.75
N GLY A 276 -21.44 18.91 -28.57
CA GLY A 276 -22.02 20.15 -29.13
C GLY A 276 -21.09 20.86 -30.11
N LEU A 277 -20.12 20.15 -30.71
CA LEU A 277 -19.23 20.67 -31.74
C LEU A 277 -19.70 20.24 -33.15
N PRO A 278 -19.33 20.99 -34.21
CA PRO A 278 -19.62 20.58 -35.58
C PRO A 278 -18.84 19.29 -35.95
N PRO A 279 -19.36 18.47 -36.88
CA PRO A 279 -18.63 17.32 -37.41
C PRO A 279 -17.25 17.71 -37.92
N SER A 280 -16.24 16.98 -37.47
CA SER A 280 -14.82 17.16 -37.77
C SER A 280 -14.21 15.80 -38.12
N ASP A 281 -13.00 15.79 -38.66
CA ASP A 281 -12.29 14.53 -38.92
C ASP A 281 -12.06 13.77 -37.59
N ILE A 282 -12.44 12.49 -37.58
CA ILE A 282 -12.33 11.59 -36.44
C ILE A 282 -10.90 11.02 -36.26
N ASP A 283 -9.99 11.23 -37.20
CA ASP A 283 -8.55 11.05 -36.94
C ASP A 283 -7.93 12.31 -36.32
N ALA A 284 -8.45 13.50 -36.60
CA ALA A 284 -7.92 14.75 -36.07
C ALA A 284 -8.18 14.93 -34.55
N THR A 285 -7.45 15.86 -33.94
CA THR A 285 -7.69 16.31 -32.57
C THR A 285 -8.62 17.53 -32.60
N GLN A 286 -9.67 17.54 -31.77
CA GLN A 286 -10.58 18.69 -31.68
C GLN A 286 -9.84 19.94 -31.18
N ALA A 287 -10.17 21.10 -31.74
CA ALA A 287 -9.55 22.37 -31.37
C ALA A 287 -9.85 22.71 -29.90
N ILE A 288 -8.81 22.79 -29.07
CA ILE A 288 -8.92 22.95 -27.61
C ILE A 288 -9.77 24.17 -27.20
N PRO A 289 -9.62 25.38 -27.77
CA PRO A 289 -10.45 26.53 -27.40
C PRO A 289 -11.94 26.29 -27.63
N SER A 290 -12.29 25.64 -28.76
CA SER A 290 -13.67 25.28 -29.07
C SER A 290 -14.22 24.22 -28.13
N LEU A 291 -13.40 23.25 -27.71
CA LEU A 291 -13.80 22.23 -26.75
C LEU A 291 -13.99 22.81 -25.33
N CYS A 292 -13.13 23.74 -24.90
CA CYS A 292 -13.30 24.47 -23.64
C CYS A 292 -14.60 25.32 -23.63
N ASP A 293 -14.89 26.02 -24.72
CA ASP A 293 -16.12 26.79 -24.87
C ASP A 293 -17.38 25.89 -24.88
N ALA A 294 -17.31 24.76 -25.59
CA ALA A 294 -18.38 23.78 -25.62
C ALA A 294 -18.60 23.09 -24.27
N MET A 295 -17.55 22.77 -23.50
CA MET A 295 -17.66 22.25 -22.13
C MET A 295 -18.36 23.24 -21.20
N ASN A 296 -18.09 24.54 -21.33
CA ASN A 296 -18.77 25.58 -20.56
C ASN A 296 -20.26 25.75 -20.91
N LYS A 297 -20.61 25.64 -22.20
CA LYS A 297 -21.96 25.99 -22.70
C LYS A 297 -22.90 24.80 -22.88
N ASN A 298 -22.38 23.67 -23.35
CA ASN A 298 -23.18 22.60 -23.96
C ASN A 298 -23.24 21.31 -23.12
N PHE A 299 -22.22 21.02 -22.30
CA PHE A 299 -22.10 19.71 -21.63
C PHE A 299 -23.04 19.52 -20.43
N LEU A 300 -23.49 20.61 -19.76
CA LEU A 300 -24.22 20.49 -18.49
C LEU A 300 -25.56 19.79 -18.62
N ALA A 301 -26.44 20.28 -19.49
CA ALA A 301 -27.77 19.69 -19.69
C ALA A 301 -27.72 18.19 -20.05
N PRO A 302 -26.99 17.73 -21.09
CA PRO A 302 -26.94 16.31 -21.43
C PRO A 302 -26.26 15.44 -20.36
N PHE A 303 -25.33 15.99 -19.57
CA PHE A 303 -24.73 15.23 -18.46
C PHE A 303 -25.68 15.12 -17.26
N THR A 304 -26.37 16.19 -16.87
CA THR A 304 -27.43 16.16 -15.85
C THR A 304 -28.58 15.23 -16.28
N ASP A 305 -29.01 15.27 -17.55
CA ASP A 305 -30.03 14.36 -18.10
C ASP A 305 -29.58 12.88 -18.05
N LEU A 306 -28.32 12.59 -18.40
CA LEU A 306 -27.76 11.24 -18.31
C LEU A 306 -27.71 10.75 -16.85
N LEU A 307 -27.27 11.58 -15.92
CA LEU A 307 -27.25 11.24 -14.49
C LEU A 307 -28.66 10.99 -13.95
N LEU A 308 -29.65 11.84 -14.30
CA LEU A 308 -31.05 11.63 -13.92
C LEU A 308 -31.61 10.34 -14.54
N LYS A 309 -31.30 10.03 -15.80
CA LYS A 309 -31.68 8.77 -16.45
C LYS A 309 -31.09 7.57 -15.72
N LEU A 310 -29.79 7.57 -15.42
CA LEU A 310 -29.12 6.48 -14.70
C LEU A 310 -29.65 6.32 -13.27
N LYS A 311 -29.93 7.42 -12.56
CA LYS A 311 -30.51 7.42 -11.21
C LYS A 311 -31.94 6.86 -11.17
N ASN A 312 -32.71 7.03 -12.24
CA ASN A 312 -34.12 6.61 -12.33
C ASN A 312 -34.31 5.23 -12.99
N THR A 313 -33.33 4.70 -13.73
CA THR A 313 -33.45 3.45 -14.50
C THR A 313 -32.75 2.30 -13.78
N VAL A 314 -33.23 1.95 -12.59
CA VAL A 314 -32.63 0.88 -11.75
C VAL A 314 -33.04 -0.51 -12.26
N SER A 315 -32.06 -1.41 -12.39
CA SER A 315 -32.23 -2.85 -12.65
C SER A 315 -31.22 -3.68 -11.84
N GLU A 316 -31.25 -5.01 -11.94
CA GLU A 316 -30.27 -5.88 -11.28
C GLU A 316 -28.84 -5.65 -11.80
N ASP A 317 -28.67 -5.39 -13.10
CA ASP A 317 -27.37 -5.04 -13.70
C ASP A 317 -26.99 -3.56 -13.56
N ASN A 318 -27.97 -2.66 -13.38
CA ASN A 318 -27.77 -1.21 -13.30
C ASN A 318 -28.31 -0.64 -11.97
N PRO A 319 -27.53 -0.74 -10.86
CA PRO A 319 -27.91 -0.16 -9.57
C PRO A 319 -27.90 1.39 -9.61
N PRO A 320 -28.58 2.06 -8.66
CA PRO A 320 -28.62 3.53 -8.63
C PRO A 320 -27.23 4.12 -8.40
N ILE A 321 -26.88 5.15 -9.18
CA ILE A 321 -25.60 5.85 -9.08
C ILE A 321 -25.41 6.53 -7.71
N THR A 322 -24.25 6.33 -7.09
CA THR A 322 -23.95 6.76 -5.70
C THR A 322 -22.88 7.85 -5.60
N CYS A 323 -22.05 8.01 -6.63
CA CYS A 323 -21.01 9.03 -6.73
C CYS A 323 -20.63 9.29 -8.20
N ILE A 324 -19.94 10.39 -8.44
CA ILE A 324 -19.34 10.74 -9.74
C ILE A 324 -17.82 10.75 -9.55
N VAL A 325 -17.08 10.14 -10.48
CA VAL A 325 -15.63 10.33 -10.62
C VAL A 325 -15.41 11.09 -11.93
N ALA A 326 -14.69 12.21 -11.88
CA ALA A 326 -14.48 13.11 -13.02
C ALA A 326 -13.04 13.63 -13.07
N ASP A 327 -12.57 14.03 -14.25
CA ASP A 327 -11.32 14.79 -14.36
C ASP A 327 -11.54 16.25 -13.86
N PRO A 328 -10.58 16.87 -13.14
CA PRO A 328 -10.66 18.28 -12.73
C PRO A 328 -11.02 19.26 -13.84
N PHE A 329 -10.61 19.00 -15.08
CA PHE A 329 -10.90 19.82 -16.25
C PHE A 329 -12.28 19.55 -16.87
N ALA A 330 -13.12 18.74 -16.21
CA ALA A 330 -14.55 18.65 -16.46
C ALA A 330 -15.37 19.30 -15.30
N PRO A 331 -15.26 20.63 -15.07
CA PRO A 331 -15.92 21.30 -13.93
C PRO A 331 -17.44 21.22 -13.97
N VAL A 332 -18.02 20.90 -15.13
CA VAL A 332 -19.43 20.54 -15.32
C VAL A 332 -19.88 19.42 -14.36
N ALA A 333 -19.00 18.48 -14.01
CA ALA A 333 -19.33 17.37 -13.12
C ALA A 333 -19.65 17.82 -11.69
N ILE A 334 -19.00 18.89 -11.19
CA ILE A 334 -19.34 19.50 -9.89
C ILE A 334 -20.77 20.02 -9.92
N ARG A 335 -21.13 20.80 -10.95
CA ARG A 335 -22.47 21.42 -11.07
C ARG A 335 -23.57 20.36 -11.21
N ALA A 336 -23.36 19.37 -12.08
CA ALA A 336 -24.32 18.28 -12.25
C ALA A 336 -24.44 17.39 -10.98
N GLY A 337 -23.33 17.21 -10.24
CA GLY A 337 -23.34 16.57 -8.93
C GLY A 337 -24.14 17.36 -7.88
N GLU A 338 -23.96 18.69 -7.83
CA GLU A 338 -24.75 19.60 -6.99
C GLU A 338 -26.26 19.56 -7.36
N GLU A 339 -26.59 19.58 -8.66
CA GLU A 339 -27.97 19.52 -9.17
C GLU A 339 -28.68 18.18 -8.90
N VAL A 340 -27.98 17.05 -9.08
CA VAL A 340 -28.55 15.70 -8.91
C VAL A 340 -28.40 15.16 -7.48
N GLY A 341 -27.65 15.85 -6.61
CA GLY A 341 -27.41 15.48 -5.21
C GLY A 341 -26.45 14.29 -5.07
N LEU A 342 -25.37 14.27 -5.86
CA LEU A 342 -24.36 13.21 -5.90
C LEU A 342 -22.98 13.74 -5.49
N PRO A 343 -22.23 13.01 -4.64
CA PRO A 343 -20.87 13.39 -4.28
C PRO A 343 -19.92 13.18 -5.47
N VAL A 344 -19.10 14.20 -5.76
CA VAL A 344 -18.07 14.16 -6.79
C VAL A 344 -16.69 13.91 -6.16
N VAL A 345 -15.93 13.00 -6.73
CA VAL A 345 -14.49 12.82 -6.49
C VAL A 345 -13.76 13.20 -7.77
N MET A 346 -12.72 14.01 -7.66
CA MET A 346 -11.87 14.34 -8.81
C MET A 346 -10.75 13.32 -8.95
N TYR A 347 -10.46 12.89 -10.18
CA TYR A 347 -9.29 12.12 -10.53
C TYR A 347 -8.45 12.93 -11.51
N ALA A 348 -7.39 13.58 -11.01
CA ALA A 348 -6.44 14.31 -11.83
C ALA A 348 -5.60 13.33 -12.66
N THR A 349 -5.70 13.44 -13.98
CA THR A 349 -4.86 12.74 -14.96
C THR A 349 -3.42 13.26 -15.03
N THR A 350 -3.05 14.17 -14.12
CA THR A 350 -1.72 14.78 -13.93
C THR A 350 -1.09 14.35 -12.59
N ASN A 351 0.17 14.72 -12.39
CA ASN A 351 0.90 14.59 -11.12
C ASN A 351 0.56 15.71 -10.12
N ALA A 352 1.09 15.64 -8.90
CA ALA A 352 0.87 16.66 -7.89
C ALA A 352 1.50 18.01 -8.25
N CYS A 353 2.69 18.06 -8.85
CA CYS A 353 3.38 19.30 -9.19
C CYS A 353 2.70 20.07 -10.33
N GLY A 354 2.29 19.39 -11.40
CA GLY A 354 1.51 19.97 -12.49
C GLY A 354 0.14 20.42 -11.99
N TYR A 355 -0.53 19.60 -11.17
CA TYR A 355 -1.83 19.97 -10.60
C TYR A 355 -1.76 21.18 -9.65
N MET A 356 -0.74 21.25 -8.79
CA MET A 356 -0.46 22.45 -7.98
C MET A 356 -0.18 23.67 -8.88
N GLY A 357 0.55 23.48 -9.98
CA GLY A 357 0.76 24.52 -11.00
C GLY A 357 -0.54 25.16 -11.49
N PHE A 358 -1.55 24.36 -11.83
CA PHE A 358 -2.88 24.87 -12.21
C PHE A 358 -3.60 25.55 -11.05
N LYS A 359 -3.54 25.00 -9.83
CA LYS A 359 -4.13 25.61 -8.62
C LYS A 359 -3.50 26.94 -8.21
N GLN A 360 -2.36 27.33 -8.76
CA GLN A 360 -1.73 28.63 -8.49
C GLN A 360 -1.97 29.69 -9.58
N LEU A 361 -2.62 29.37 -10.71
CA LEU A 361 -2.88 30.36 -11.77
C LEU A 361 -3.70 31.56 -11.27
N TYR A 362 -4.68 31.32 -10.40
CA TYR A 362 -5.44 32.39 -9.76
C TYR A 362 -4.51 33.26 -8.87
N THR A 363 -3.72 32.65 -7.99
CA THR A 363 -2.75 33.32 -7.11
C THR A 363 -1.74 34.17 -7.88
N LEU A 364 -1.19 33.63 -8.98
CA LEU A 364 -0.21 34.30 -9.83
C LEU A 364 -0.82 35.51 -10.54
N ARG A 365 -2.08 35.41 -11.00
CA ARG A 365 -2.81 36.53 -11.60
C ARG A 365 -3.11 37.63 -10.57
N GLU A 366 -3.62 37.27 -9.38
CA GLU A 366 -3.87 38.24 -8.28
C GLU A 366 -2.59 38.96 -7.83
N LYS A 367 -1.46 38.24 -7.77
CA LYS A 367 -0.15 38.83 -7.46
C LYS A 367 0.45 39.70 -8.59
N GLY A 368 -0.18 39.76 -9.76
CA GLY A 368 0.36 40.50 -10.92
C GLY A 368 1.55 39.82 -11.60
N PHE A 369 1.71 38.51 -11.45
CA PHE A 369 2.66 37.70 -12.23
C PHE A 369 2.09 37.20 -13.56
N ILE A 370 0.77 37.28 -13.74
CA ILE A 370 0.10 37.04 -15.03
C ILE A 370 -0.54 38.37 -15.44
N ILE A 371 0.25 39.19 -16.11
CA ILE A 371 -0.15 40.47 -16.71
C ILE A 371 -0.51 40.19 -18.19
N PRO A 372 -1.52 40.85 -18.78
CA PRO A 372 -1.66 40.89 -20.23
C PRO A 372 -0.45 41.61 -20.86
N ILE A 373 0.55 40.81 -21.21
CA ILE A 373 1.79 41.21 -21.88
C ILE A 373 1.44 41.77 -23.26
N LYS A 374 1.84 43.01 -23.55
CA LYS A 374 1.42 43.71 -24.78
C LYS A 374 2.14 43.23 -26.05
N ASP A 375 3.36 42.74 -25.89
CA ASP A 375 4.17 42.17 -26.96
C ASP A 375 5.01 41.02 -26.38
N LEU A 376 5.13 39.90 -27.09
CA LEU A 376 5.95 38.76 -26.64
C LEU A 376 7.44 39.13 -26.50
N SER A 377 7.89 40.23 -27.11
CA SER A 377 9.24 40.77 -26.92
C SER A 377 9.46 41.52 -25.59
N ASP A 378 8.40 41.86 -24.85
CA ASP A 378 8.51 42.39 -23.46
C ASP A 378 8.84 41.25 -22.45
N LEU A 379 8.67 39.98 -22.82
CA LEU A 379 9.12 38.83 -22.01
C LEU A 379 10.64 38.68 -22.07
N SER A 380 11.36 39.45 -21.25
CA SER A 380 12.76 39.15 -20.98
C SER A 380 12.90 37.78 -20.30
N ASN A 381 13.99 37.05 -20.62
CA ASN A 381 14.32 35.81 -19.92
C ASN A 381 14.40 36.02 -18.40
N ASP A 382 14.87 37.19 -17.96
CA ASP A 382 14.97 37.57 -16.55
C ASP A 382 13.60 37.60 -15.85
N TYR A 383 12.53 38.02 -16.54
CA TYR A 383 11.17 37.94 -16.00
C TYR A 383 10.72 36.49 -15.84
N LEU A 384 10.93 35.66 -16.86
CA LEU A 384 10.55 34.24 -16.89
C LEU A 384 11.32 33.37 -15.87
N GLU A 385 12.53 33.78 -15.47
CA GLU A 385 13.30 33.16 -14.38
C GLU A 385 12.87 33.62 -12.96
N THR A 386 11.90 34.54 -12.82
CA THR A 386 11.40 35.00 -11.52
C THR A 386 10.87 33.84 -10.68
N LYS A 387 11.39 33.68 -9.45
CA LYS A 387 10.95 32.62 -8.52
C LYS A 387 9.56 32.89 -7.95
N VAL A 388 8.77 31.84 -7.81
CA VAL A 388 7.43 31.84 -7.19
C VAL A 388 7.54 31.23 -5.79
N ASP A 389 7.15 32.01 -4.78
CA ASP A 389 7.25 31.66 -3.36
C ASP A 389 5.95 31.10 -2.75
N CYS A 390 4.82 31.25 -3.44
CA CYS A 390 3.48 31.03 -2.89
C CYS A 390 2.80 29.73 -3.33
N ALA A 391 3.53 28.80 -3.94
CA ALA A 391 3.03 27.48 -4.31
C ALA A 391 3.33 26.47 -3.17
N PRO A 392 2.33 25.99 -2.40
CA PRO A 392 2.57 25.08 -1.28
C PRO A 392 3.31 23.81 -1.71
N GLY A 393 4.33 23.40 -0.95
CA GLY A 393 5.12 22.22 -1.26
C GLY A 393 6.16 22.36 -2.38
N MET A 394 6.08 23.40 -3.21
CA MET A 394 6.99 23.61 -4.34
C MET A 394 8.14 24.54 -3.96
N LYS A 395 9.38 24.15 -4.27
CA LYS A 395 10.60 24.89 -3.92
C LYS A 395 11.34 25.29 -5.19
N ASP A 396 11.89 26.50 -5.22
CA ASP A 396 12.73 27.00 -6.32
C ASP A 396 12.13 26.78 -7.73
N VAL A 397 10.81 26.95 -7.83
CA VAL A 397 10.06 27.01 -9.09
C VAL A 397 9.97 28.45 -9.58
N ARG A 398 9.96 28.64 -10.90
CA ARG A 398 9.98 29.94 -11.58
C ARG A 398 8.73 30.13 -12.42
N LEU A 399 8.41 31.37 -12.81
CA LEU A 399 7.26 31.67 -13.67
C LEU A 399 7.19 30.78 -14.91
N LYS A 400 8.30 30.56 -15.62
CA LYS A 400 8.34 29.68 -16.81
C LYS A 400 8.11 28.18 -16.55
N ASP A 401 8.19 27.74 -15.30
CA ASP A 401 7.90 26.36 -14.92
C ASP A 401 6.38 26.13 -14.76
N PHE A 402 5.56 27.20 -14.63
CA PHE A 402 4.10 27.10 -14.51
C PHE A 402 3.39 26.94 -15.85
N PRO A 403 2.23 26.25 -15.88
CA PRO A 403 1.43 26.10 -17.09
C PRO A 403 0.84 27.45 -17.56
N PHE A 404 0.69 27.62 -18.87
CA PHE A 404 0.00 28.76 -19.52
C PHE A 404 0.50 30.19 -19.17
N ILE A 405 1.68 30.33 -18.55
CA ILE A 405 2.25 31.63 -18.15
C ILE A 405 2.55 32.59 -19.33
N GLN A 406 2.55 32.07 -20.56
CA GLN A 406 2.89 32.81 -21.80
C GLN A 406 1.67 33.46 -22.48
N THR A 407 0.46 33.41 -21.91
CA THR A 407 -0.69 34.10 -22.52
C THR A 407 -0.52 35.62 -22.44
N THR A 408 -0.66 36.29 -23.59
CA THR A 408 -0.76 37.74 -23.71
C THR A 408 -2.19 38.25 -23.62
N ASP A 409 -3.16 37.38 -23.92
CA ASP A 409 -4.59 37.68 -23.98
C ASP A 409 -5.27 37.41 -22.62
N PRO A 410 -5.85 38.42 -21.95
CA PRO A 410 -6.57 38.23 -20.70
C PRO A 410 -7.92 37.51 -20.88
N ASP A 411 -8.47 37.52 -22.08
CA ASP A 411 -9.74 36.86 -22.45
C ASP A 411 -9.51 35.46 -23.07
N ASP A 412 -8.28 34.94 -23.05
CA ASP A 412 -7.97 33.60 -23.61
C ASP A 412 -8.88 32.51 -23.00
N VAL A 413 -9.55 31.78 -23.88
CA VAL A 413 -10.60 30.83 -23.53
C VAL A 413 -10.04 29.62 -22.78
N VAL A 414 -8.82 29.18 -23.10
CA VAL A 414 -8.22 27.97 -22.52
C VAL A 414 -7.66 28.28 -21.13
N PHE A 415 -6.94 29.39 -20.98
CA PHE A 415 -6.42 29.88 -19.71
C PHE A 415 -7.55 30.11 -18.70
N ASN A 416 -8.59 30.87 -19.10
CA ASN A 416 -9.72 31.16 -18.22
C ASN A 416 -10.53 29.89 -17.88
N PHE A 417 -10.68 28.95 -18.82
CA PHE A 417 -11.30 27.64 -18.55
C PHE A 417 -10.49 26.81 -17.54
N VAL A 418 -9.18 26.63 -17.79
CA VAL A 418 -8.28 25.82 -16.96
C VAL A 418 -8.19 26.38 -15.53
N MET A 419 -8.00 27.68 -15.38
CA MET A 419 -7.99 28.36 -14.08
C MET A 419 -9.36 28.24 -13.37
N GLY A 420 -10.47 28.45 -14.08
CA GLY A 420 -11.81 28.31 -13.51
C GLY A 420 -12.15 26.89 -13.06
N ALA A 421 -11.70 25.88 -13.82
CA ALA A 421 -11.83 24.48 -13.47
C ALA A 421 -10.96 24.11 -12.25
N ALA A 422 -9.71 24.59 -12.22
CA ALA A 422 -8.79 24.42 -11.11
C ALA A 422 -9.37 25.01 -9.80
N GLU A 423 -9.96 26.21 -9.81
CA GLU A 423 -10.61 26.76 -8.60
C GLU A 423 -11.92 26.04 -8.23
N THR A 424 -12.71 25.61 -9.22
CA THR A 424 -13.97 24.87 -8.96
C THR A 424 -13.73 23.51 -8.29
N SER A 425 -12.56 22.89 -8.53
CA SER A 425 -12.21 21.56 -8.02
C SER A 425 -12.29 21.39 -6.50
N VAL A 426 -12.08 22.47 -5.71
CA VAL A 426 -12.05 22.39 -4.24
C VAL A 426 -13.41 22.03 -3.62
N LYS A 427 -14.49 22.11 -4.41
CA LYS A 427 -15.82 21.61 -4.05
C LYS A 427 -15.91 20.08 -4.00
N ALA A 428 -14.94 19.35 -4.57
CA ALA A 428 -14.95 17.90 -4.59
C ALA A 428 -14.80 17.28 -3.20
N ARG A 429 -15.44 16.12 -2.97
CA ARG A 429 -15.35 15.36 -1.71
C ARG A 429 -13.94 14.85 -1.43
N ALA A 430 -13.16 14.64 -2.50
CA ALA A 430 -11.75 14.28 -2.49
C ALA A 430 -11.14 14.57 -3.87
N ILE A 431 -9.82 14.69 -3.92
CA ILE A 431 -9.03 14.57 -5.15
C ILE A 431 -8.11 13.34 -5.08
N ALA A 432 -8.07 12.58 -6.15
CA ALA A 432 -7.06 11.57 -6.44
C ALA A 432 -6.15 12.10 -7.55
N LEU A 433 -4.86 11.76 -7.50
CA LEU A 433 -3.85 12.17 -8.48
C LEU A 433 -3.15 10.92 -9.04
N HIS A 434 -2.78 10.94 -10.31
CA HIS A 434 -2.12 9.82 -10.99
C HIS A 434 -0.62 9.73 -10.62
N THR A 435 -0.31 9.65 -9.33
CA THR A 435 1.06 9.66 -8.77
C THR A 435 1.16 8.72 -7.56
N PHE A 436 2.32 8.69 -6.87
CA PHE A 436 2.55 7.90 -5.66
C PHE A 436 3.35 8.70 -4.61
N ASP A 437 3.06 8.47 -3.32
CA ASP A 437 3.54 9.30 -2.19
C ASP A 437 5.05 9.60 -2.20
N ALA A 438 5.87 8.62 -2.59
CA ALA A 438 7.33 8.73 -2.57
C ALA A 438 7.93 9.61 -3.69
N LEU A 439 7.15 10.03 -4.68
CA LEU A 439 7.63 10.84 -5.82
C LEU A 439 7.48 12.35 -5.59
N GLU A 440 6.47 12.76 -4.83
CA GLU A 440 6.05 14.17 -4.69
C GLU A 440 5.60 14.55 -3.25
N PRO A 441 6.27 14.08 -2.17
CA PRO A 441 5.71 14.14 -0.82
C PRO A 441 5.38 15.55 -0.34
N GLU A 442 6.27 16.54 -0.50
CA GLU A 442 5.97 17.91 -0.07
C GLU A 442 4.82 18.56 -0.86
N VAL A 443 4.62 18.17 -2.13
CA VAL A 443 3.54 18.71 -2.96
C VAL A 443 2.20 18.06 -2.59
N LEU A 444 2.19 16.78 -2.22
CA LEU A 444 1.02 16.09 -1.69
C LEU A 444 0.61 16.64 -0.30
N ASP A 445 1.58 16.95 0.57
CA ASP A 445 1.35 17.71 1.80
C ASP A 445 0.77 19.11 1.48
N GLY A 446 1.34 19.81 0.49
CA GLY A 446 0.86 21.09 0.01
C GLY A 446 -0.60 21.05 -0.48
N LEU A 447 -0.96 20.09 -1.34
CA LEU A 447 -2.33 19.87 -1.80
C LEU A 447 -3.28 19.49 -0.65
N SER A 448 -2.78 18.80 0.38
CA SER A 448 -3.56 18.44 1.57
C SER A 448 -3.91 19.65 2.46
N THR A 449 -3.32 20.83 2.22
CA THR A 449 -3.77 22.10 2.81
C THR A 449 -4.89 22.79 2.01
N ILE A 450 -5.12 22.38 0.77
CA ILE A 450 -6.09 22.96 -0.16
C ILE A 450 -7.36 22.10 -0.26
N PHE A 451 -7.18 20.77 -0.28
CA PHE A 451 -8.27 19.81 -0.47
C PHE A 451 -8.60 19.06 0.83
N PRO A 452 -9.89 18.74 1.08
CA PRO A 452 -10.31 18.05 2.30
C PRO A 452 -9.78 16.61 2.40
N ARG A 453 -9.44 15.99 1.26
CA ARG A 453 -8.84 14.66 1.11
C ARG A 453 -8.04 14.61 -0.18
N VAL A 454 -6.79 14.15 -0.09
CA VAL A 454 -5.89 13.89 -1.22
C VAL A 454 -5.52 12.42 -1.22
N TYR A 455 -5.48 11.80 -2.40
CA TYR A 455 -5.04 10.41 -2.59
C TYR A 455 -4.04 10.33 -3.74
N SER A 456 -2.91 9.65 -3.54
CA SER A 456 -2.03 9.24 -4.64
C SER A 456 -2.51 7.88 -5.15
N ILE A 457 -2.85 7.80 -6.44
CA ILE A 457 -3.39 6.58 -7.08
C ILE A 457 -2.66 6.35 -8.40
N GLY A 458 -1.46 5.77 -8.30
CA GLY A 458 -0.64 5.42 -9.44
C GLY A 458 0.60 4.61 -9.04
N PRO A 459 1.41 4.17 -10.02
CA PRO A 459 1.16 4.27 -11.46
C PRO A 459 0.05 3.32 -11.94
N LEU A 460 -0.97 3.84 -12.63
CA LEU A 460 -2.15 3.05 -13.03
C LEU A 460 -1.81 1.74 -13.77
N GLN A 461 -0.85 1.75 -14.71
CA GLN A 461 -0.51 0.52 -15.45
C GLN A 461 0.03 -0.59 -14.53
N LEU A 462 0.79 -0.26 -13.49
CA LEU A 462 1.31 -1.25 -12.53
C LEU A 462 0.20 -1.79 -11.61
N LEU A 463 -0.86 -1.03 -11.39
CA LEU A 463 -2.06 -1.48 -10.68
C LEU A 463 -2.93 -2.38 -11.59
N LEU A 464 -3.15 -1.97 -12.85
CA LEU A 464 -3.90 -2.75 -13.85
C LEU A 464 -3.24 -4.09 -14.16
N ASN A 465 -1.90 -4.15 -14.18
CA ASN A 465 -1.13 -5.40 -14.38
C ASN A 465 -1.40 -6.46 -13.29
N GLN A 466 -1.98 -6.09 -12.15
CA GLN A 466 -2.34 -7.01 -11.05
C GLN A 466 -3.77 -7.58 -11.19
N ILE A 467 -4.55 -7.12 -12.18
CA ILE A 467 -5.94 -7.54 -12.39
C ILE A 467 -5.98 -8.81 -13.22
N GLU A 468 -6.42 -9.91 -12.60
CA GLU A 468 -6.47 -11.23 -13.24
C GLU A 468 -7.70 -11.43 -14.14
N GLU A 469 -8.74 -10.60 -14.01
CA GLU A 469 -10.01 -10.75 -14.74
C GLU A 469 -9.85 -10.54 -16.25
N ASN A 470 -10.22 -11.57 -17.03
CA ASN A 470 -9.93 -11.60 -18.46
C ASN A 470 -10.82 -10.67 -19.31
N GLY A 471 -12.04 -10.33 -18.84
CA GLY A 471 -12.94 -9.42 -19.56
C GLY A 471 -12.45 -7.96 -19.60
N LEU A 472 -11.81 -7.49 -18.52
CA LEU A 472 -11.24 -6.14 -18.47
C LEU A 472 -10.00 -6.00 -19.35
N LYS A 473 -9.25 -7.09 -19.59
CA LYS A 473 -8.07 -7.11 -20.47
C LYS A 473 -8.40 -6.89 -21.95
N SER A 474 -9.66 -7.08 -22.36
CA SER A 474 -10.14 -6.72 -23.71
C SER A 474 -10.45 -5.23 -23.87
N ILE A 475 -10.62 -4.46 -22.79
CA ILE A 475 -10.91 -3.02 -22.88
C ILE A 475 -9.61 -2.26 -23.19
N GLY A 476 -9.42 -1.90 -24.47
CA GLY A 476 -8.30 -1.08 -24.92
C GLY A 476 -8.58 0.42 -24.85
N TYR A 477 -7.63 1.20 -24.31
CA TYR A 477 -7.76 2.64 -24.04
C TYR A 477 -7.14 3.60 -25.09
N ASN A 478 -6.63 3.08 -26.21
CA ASN A 478 -5.98 3.89 -27.25
C ASN A 478 -7.00 4.35 -28.32
N LEU A 479 -7.06 5.67 -28.58
CA LEU A 479 -7.90 6.30 -29.62
C LEU A 479 -7.38 6.09 -31.06
N TRP A 480 -6.14 5.62 -31.21
CA TRP A 480 -5.50 5.34 -32.48
C TRP A 480 -5.40 3.83 -32.70
N LYS A 481 -5.43 3.39 -33.97
CA LYS A 481 -5.25 1.98 -34.32
C LYS A 481 -3.82 1.54 -34.02
N GLU A 482 -3.68 0.41 -33.34
CA GLU A 482 -2.39 -0.23 -33.08
C GLU A 482 -1.92 -1.03 -34.30
N ASP A 483 -0.71 -0.74 -34.77
CA ASP A 483 0.10 -1.72 -35.48
C ASP A 483 0.83 -2.64 -34.46
N ARG A 484 1.59 -3.63 -34.94
CA ARG A 484 2.50 -4.46 -34.13
C ARG A 484 3.85 -4.68 -34.81
N ALA A 485 4.07 -4.19 -36.03
CA ALA A 485 5.23 -4.48 -36.85
C ALA A 485 6.56 -4.24 -36.11
N CYS A 486 6.68 -3.14 -35.35
CA CYS A 486 7.94 -2.78 -34.72
C CYS A 486 8.26 -3.50 -33.41
N LEU A 487 7.44 -4.46 -32.93
CA LEU A 487 7.92 -5.45 -31.95
C LEU A 487 9.04 -6.25 -32.60
N GLN A 488 8.78 -6.77 -33.80
CA GLN A 488 9.75 -7.54 -34.58
C GLN A 488 11.00 -6.72 -34.94
N TRP A 489 10.88 -5.39 -35.08
CA TRP A 489 12.04 -4.51 -35.26
C TRP A 489 12.84 -4.32 -33.96
N LEU A 490 12.18 -4.05 -32.82
CA LEU A 490 12.86 -3.91 -31.52
C LEU A 490 13.48 -5.23 -31.03
N ASP A 491 12.87 -6.38 -31.34
CA ASP A 491 13.39 -7.72 -31.03
C ASP A 491 14.72 -8.02 -31.77
N THR A 492 15.10 -7.23 -32.78
CA THR A 492 16.40 -7.32 -33.48
C THR A 492 17.45 -6.32 -32.98
N LYS A 493 17.22 -5.66 -31.84
CA LYS A 493 18.09 -4.61 -31.29
C LYS A 493 18.68 -5.03 -29.96
N GLU A 494 19.91 -4.58 -29.70
CA GLU A 494 20.60 -4.87 -28.45
C GLU A 494 19.92 -4.16 -27.27
N PRO A 495 20.00 -4.70 -26.04
CA PRO A 495 19.45 -4.07 -24.86
C PRO A 495 19.94 -2.63 -24.69
N LYS A 496 19.02 -1.71 -24.46
CA LYS A 496 19.25 -0.25 -24.33
C LYS A 496 19.91 0.44 -25.55
N SER A 497 19.88 -0.15 -26.75
CA SER A 497 20.48 0.46 -27.95
C SER A 497 19.55 1.40 -28.74
N VAL A 498 18.31 1.61 -28.30
CA VAL A 498 17.27 2.36 -29.05
C VAL A 498 16.76 3.57 -28.26
N VAL A 499 16.67 4.73 -28.92
CA VAL A 499 15.90 5.88 -28.43
C VAL A 499 14.47 5.82 -28.94
N TYR A 500 13.49 5.76 -28.05
CA TYR A 500 12.09 5.96 -28.40
C TYR A 500 11.81 7.47 -28.52
N VAL A 501 11.06 7.91 -29.53
CA VAL A 501 10.75 9.33 -29.78
C VAL A 501 9.24 9.49 -29.94
N ASN A 502 8.60 10.25 -29.04
CA ASN A 502 7.16 10.47 -29.09
C ASN A 502 6.76 11.79 -28.38
N PHE A 503 6.23 12.74 -29.16
CA PHE A 503 5.82 14.06 -28.67
C PHE A 503 4.33 14.15 -28.25
N GLY A 504 3.66 13.00 -28.08
CA GLY A 504 2.34 12.90 -27.48
C GLY A 504 1.17 13.01 -28.45
N SER A 505 -0.03 13.11 -27.87
CA SER A 505 -1.31 13.00 -28.59
C SER A 505 -1.93 14.33 -29.01
N ILE A 506 -1.25 15.47 -28.83
CA ILE A 506 -1.79 16.82 -29.13
C ILE A 506 -0.73 17.75 -29.77
N THR A 507 0.54 17.62 -29.39
CA THR A 507 1.63 18.52 -29.82
C THR A 507 1.80 18.53 -31.34
N VAL A 508 1.95 19.73 -31.91
CA VAL A 508 2.29 19.96 -33.33
C VAL A 508 3.57 20.78 -33.42
N MET A 509 4.34 20.61 -34.49
CA MET A 509 5.62 21.30 -34.70
C MET A 509 5.69 21.93 -36.11
N THR A 510 6.64 22.84 -36.31
CA THR A 510 6.93 23.37 -37.66
C THR A 510 7.73 22.35 -38.48
N ALA A 511 7.70 22.50 -39.82
CA ALA A 511 8.55 21.70 -40.70
C ALA A 511 10.05 21.85 -40.36
N ASP A 512 10.50 23.06 -40.01
CA ASP A 512 11.88 23.31 -39.57
C ASP A 512 12.22 22.54 -38.28
N GLN A 513 11.34 22.56 -37.28
CA GLN A 513 11.52 21.80 -36.03
C GLN A 513 11.60 20.29 -36.30
N LEU A 514 10.73 19.76 -37.18
CA LEU A 514 10.79 18.36 -37.61
C LEU A 514 12.14 18.02 -38.26
N VAL A 515 12.66 18.92 -39.12
CA VAL A 515 13.97 18.75 -39.77
C VAL A 515 15.12 18.81 -38.77
N GLU A 516 15.11 19.72 -37.79
CA GLU A 516 16.15 19.76 -36.74
C GLU A 516 16.16 18.48 -35.90
N PHE A 517 14.99 17.97 -35.49
CA PHE A 517 14.88 16.68 -34.79
C PHE A 517 15.37 15.51 -35.64
N ALA A 518 14.91 15.41 -36.90
CA ALA A 518 15.32 14.35 -37.82
C ALA A 518 16.83 14.35 -38.07
N MET A 519 17.42 15.53 -38.27
CA MET A 519 18.86 15.69 -38.51
C MET A 519 19.69 15.37 -37.27
N GLY A 520 19.26 15.82 -36.07
CA GLY A 520 19.96 15.51 -34.82
C GLY A 520 19.94 14.02 -34.47
N LEU A 521 18.77 13.37 -34.61
CA LEU A 521 18.62 11.93 -34.47
C LEU A 521 19.49 11.17 -35.49
N ALA A 522 19.44 11.55 -36.77
CA ALA A 522 20.25 10.92 -37.82
C ALA A 522 21.75 11.17 -37.65
N ASN A 523 22.16 12.31 -37.08
CA ASN A 523 23.56 12.60 -36.77
C ASN A 523 24.09 11.81 -35.57
N SER A 524 23.23 11.52 -34.58
CA SER A 524 23.62 10.78 -33.36
C SER A 524 24.24 9.41 -33.65
N LYS A 525 23.82 8.76 -34.75
CA LYS A 525 24.13 7.37 -35.15
C LYS A 525 23.62 6.29 -34.19
N ILE A 526 22.84 6.68 -33.19
CA ILE A 526 22.10 5.78 -32.31
C ILE A 526 20.82 5.32 -33.04
N SER A 527 20.39 4.08 -32.81
CA SER A 527 19.12 3.60 -33.39
C SER A 527 17.95 4.31 -32.71
N PHE A 528 16.95 4.74 -33.47
CA PHE A 528 15.76 5.37 -32.91
C PHE A 528 14.46 4.81 -33.50
N LEU A 529 13.38 4.92 -32.73
CA LEU A 529 12.01 4.56 -33.08
C LEU A 529 11.15 5.82 -32.90
N TRP A 530 10.76 6.47 -34.00
CA TRP A 530 9.98 7.71 -33.95
C TRP A 530 8.53 7.49 -34.37
N ILE A 531 7.64 7.82 -33.43
CA ILE A 531 6.20 7.80 -33.62
C ILE A 531 5.76 9.11 -34.28
N ILE A 532 5.29 9.01 -35.52
CA ILE A 532 4.88 10.14 -36.36
C ILE A 532 3.41 9.97 -36.76
N ARG A 533 2.67 11.08 -36.65
CA ARG A 533 1.23 11.19 -36.91
C ARG A 533 0.98 12.12 -38.10
N PRO A 534 -0.08 11.93 -38.90
CA PRO A 534 -0.32 12.73 -40.12
C PRO A 534 -0.43 14.24 -39.86
N ASP A 535 -0.97 14.62 -38.69
CA ASP A 535 -1.17 15.99 -38.22
C ASP A 535 -0.06 16.47 -37.26
N LEU A 536 1.15 15.88 -37.31
CA LEU A 536 2.29 16.32 -36.47
C LEU A 536 2.84 17.69 -36.89
N VAL A 537 2.64 18.07 -38.16
CA VAL A 537 3.17 19.31 -38.76
C VAL A 537 2.04 20.28 -39.07
N THR A 538 2.23 21.54 -38.70
CA THR A 538 1.25 22.60 -38.97
C THR A 538 1.20 22.95 -40.47
N GLY A 539 0.11 22.58 -41.15
CA GLY A 539 -0.23 23.04 -42.51
C GLY A 539 0.26 22.17 -43.66
N GLU A 540 1.15 21.19 -43.41
CA GLU A 540 1.63 20.22 -44.40
C GLU A 540 1.54 18.79 -43.84
N SER A 541 1.39 17.80 -44.71
CA SER A 541 1.53 16.39 -44.31
C SER A 541 2.97 16.10 -43.93
N ALA A 542 3.21 15.41 -42.82
CA ALA A 542 4.56 15.12 -42.31
C ALA A 542 5.31 14.10 -43.21
N VAL A 543 5.96 14.56 -44.27
CA VAL A 543 6.74 13.72 -45.19
C VAL A 543 8.17 13.52 -44.68
N LEU A 544 8.34 12.56 -43.78
CA LEU A 544 9.64 11.90 -43.55
C LEU A 544 9.76 10.66 -44.44
N PRO A 545 10.99 10.22 -44.80
CA PRO A 545 11.19 8.97 -45.54
C PRO A 545 10.56 7.79 -44.78
N ALA A 546 9.94 6.85 -45.50
CA ALA A 546 9.13 5.77 -44.92
C ALA A 546 9.92 4.79 -44.02
N GLU A 547 11.25 4.86 -44.00
CA GLU A 547 12.13 4.11 -43.12
C GLU A 547 12.27 4.72 -41.70
N PHE A 548 11.70 5.90 -41.45
CA PHE A 548 11.76 6.63 -40.17
C PHE A 548 10.41 6.88 -39.50
N ALA A 549 9.29 6.47 -40.10
CA ALA A 549 7.95 6.87 -39.67
C ALA A 549 7.05 5.67 -39.31
N GLU A 550 6.70 5.56 -38.02
CA GLU A 550 5.78 4.53 -37.52
C GLU A 550 4.67 5.13 -36.65
N THR A 551 3.58 4.36 -36.43
CA THR A 551 2.28 4.90 -35.95
C THR A 551 1.86 4.43 -34.55
N GLU A 552 2.70 3.66 -33.87
CA GLU A 552 2.30 2.92 -32.65
C GLU A 552 2.58 3.69 -31.34
N ASN A 553 1.90 3.34 -30.24
CA ASN A 553 2.17 3.89 -28.92
C ASN A 553 2.34 2.78 -27.89
N ARG A 554 3.25 2.98 -26.91
CA ARG A 554 3.54 2.15 -25.70
C ARG A 554 4.62 1.07 -25.83
N ARG A 555 5.90 1.48 -25.90
CA ARG A 555 7.05 0.56 -26.05
C ARG A 555 8.20 0.72 -25.03
N LEU A 556 8.05 1.61 -24.06
CA LEU A 556 9.11 1.94 -23.08
C LEU A 556 9.60 0.73 -22.26
N ASN A 557 8.74 -0.26 -22.00
CA ASN A 557 9.11 -1.49 -21.30
C ASN A 557 9.90 -2.52 -22.14
N HIS A 558 10.18 -2.26 -23.42
CA HIS A 558 10.95 -3.20 -24.26
C HIS A 558 12.45 -3.10 -23.95
N PRO A 559 13.17 -4.22 -23.71
CA PRO A 559 14.57 -4.21 -23.29
C PRO A 559 15.54 -3.43 -24.20
N ALA A 560 15.24 -3.27 -25.49
CA ALA A 560 16.06 -2.51 -26.42
C ALA A 560 15.99 -0.98 -26.22
N VAL A 561 14.95 -0.46 -25.54
CA VAL A 561 14.82 0.99 -25.30
C VAL A 561 15.79 1.43 -24.21
N GLY A 562 16.72 2.32 -24.55
CA GLY A 562 17.71 2.90 -23.64
C GLY A 562 17.36 4.30 -23.16
N GLY A 563 16.56 5.04 -23.92
CA GLY A 563 16.19 6.43 -23.62
C GLY A 563 14.94 6.89 -24.35
N PHE A 564 14.33 7.98 -23.89
CA PHE A 564 13.06 8.50 -24.40
C PHE A 564 13.09 10.01 -24.69
N LEU A 565 13.00 10.39 -25.95
CA LEU A 565 12.79 11.78 -26.38
C LEU A 565 11.28 12.09 -26.37
N THR A 566 10.87 13.05 -25.53
CA THR A 566 9.47 13.27 -25.15
C THR A 566 9.09 14.73 -24.93
N HIS A 567 7.84 15.05 -25.23
CA HIS A 567 7.19 16.31 -24.84
C HIS A 567 6.95 16.46 -23.32
N SER A 568 7.26 15.45 -22.50
CA SER A 568 7.08 15.45 -21.03
C SER A 568 5.64 15.57 -20.53
N GLY A 569 4.63 15.20 -21.34
CA GLY A 569 3.26 15.02 -20.84
C GLY A 569 3.20 13.90 -19.79
N TRP A 570 2.36 14.06 -18.75
CA TRP A 570 2.47 13.22 -17.54
C TRP A 570 2.36 11.72 -17.78
N GLY A 571 1.39 11.27 -18.59
CA GLY A 571 1.20 9.84 -18.88
C GLY A 571 2.44 9.19 -19.51
N SER A 572 3.17 9.91 -20.38
CA SER A 572 4.44 9.46 -20.94
C SER A 572 5.57 9.46 -19.91
N THR A 573 5.59 10.47 -19.03
CA THR A 573 6.60 10.63 -17.97
C THR A 573 6.52 9.50 -16.96
N ILE A 574 5.32 9.19 -16.45
CA ILE A 574 5.13 8.10 -15.49
C ILE A 574 5.35 6.72 -16.10
N GLU A 575 5.04 6.51 -17.39
CA GLU A 575 5.39 5.27 -18.10
C GLU A 575 6.91 5.09 -18.23
N SER A 576 7.66 6.17 -18.47
CA SER A 576 9.14 6.12 -18.51
C SER A 576 9.75 5.81 -17.15
N LEU A 577 9.22 6.42 -16.08
CA LEU A 577 9.58 6.13 -14.69
C LEU A 577 9.32 4.65 -14.33
N CYS A 578 8.19 4.08 -14.77
CA CYS A 578 7.86 2.66 -14.54
C CYS A 578 8.79 1.72 -15.31
N ALA A 579 9.21 2.10 -16.52
CA ALA A 579 10.12 1.33 -17.36
C ALA A 579 11.59 1.42 -16.91
N GLY A 580 11.95 2.42 -16.10
CA GLY A 580 13.34 2.73 -15.76
C GLY A 580 14.12 3.37 -16.91
N VAL A 581 13.43 4.07 -17.82
CA VAL A 581 13.99 4.70 -19.02
C VAL A 581 14.19 6.21 -18.77
N PRO A 582 15.41 6.75 -18.92
CA PRO A 582 15.70 8.18 -18.78
C PRO A 582 15.18 8.99 -19.99
N MET A 583 14.95 10.29 -19.78
CA MET A 583 14.26 11.14 -20.75
C MET A 583 15.12 12.30 -21.28
N VAL A 584 14.84 12.70 -22.52
CA VAL A 584 15.15 14.03 -23.05
C VAL A 584 13.83 14.74 -23.31
N CYS A 585 13.70 15.95 -22.77
CA CYS A 585 12.46 16.66 -22.54
C CYS A 585 12.38 17.91 -23.41
N TRP A 586 11.37 17.99 -24.27
CA TRP A 586 11.05 19.18 -25.08
C TRP A 586 9.62 19.67 -24.76
N PRO A 587 9.43 20.41 -23.66
CA PRO A 587 8.10 20.80 -23.20
C PRO A 587 7.51 21.92 -24.08
N PHE A 588 6.24 21.77 -24.48
CA PHE A 588 5.57 22.69 -25.42
C PHE A 588 4.46 23.52 -24.76
N PHE A 589 3.58 22.90 -23.96
CA PHE A 589 2.44 23.59 -23.32
C PHE A 589 1.96 22.88 -22.04
N SER A 590 0.93 23.44 -21.38
CA SER A 590 0.31 22.81 -20.19
C SER A 590 1.34 22.56 -19.06
N ASP A 591 1.14 21.51 -18.28
CA ASP A 591 2.00 20.94 -17.23
C ASP A 591 3.38 20.46 -17.71
N GLN A 592 3.64 20.40 -19.02
CA GLN A 592 4.87 19.82 -19.57
C GLN A 592 6.13 20.55 -19.09
N THR A 593 6.07 21.88 -18.93
CA THR A 593 7.17 22.69 -18.38
C THR A 593 7.47 22.30 -16.93
N MET A 594 6.44 22.12 -16.10
CA MET A 594 6.58 21.65 -14.71
C MET A 594 7.12 20.22 -14.65
N ASN A 595 6.59 19.32 -15.48
CA ASN A 595 7.05 17.92 -15.56
C ASN A 595 8.51 17.81 -15.99
N CYS A 596 8.92 18.63 -16.96
CA CYS A 596 10.31 18.78 -17.39
C CYS A 596 11.19 19.31 -16.25
N ARG A 597 10.76 20.39 -15.58
CA ARG A 597 11.46 21.00 -14.43
C ARG A 597 11.67 20.00 -13.28
N TYR A 598 10.68 19.17 -12.95
CA TYR A 598 10.79 18.11 -11.94
C TYR A 598 11.71 16.98 -12.41
N SER A 599 11.50 16.45 -13.63
CA SER A 599 12.35 15.40 -14.22
C SER A 599 13.83 15.80 -14.27
N CYS A 600 14.13 17.06 -14.57
CA CYS A 600 15.50 17.53 -14.79
C CYS A 600 16.27 17.97 -13.53
N LYS A 601 15.62 18.31 -12.41
CA LYS A 601 16.34 18.76 -11.18
C LYS A 601 15.87 18.11 -9.88
N GLU A 602 14.60 17.71 -9.75
CA GLU A 602 14.11 17.07 -8.51
C GLU A 602 14.28 15.55 -8.56
N TRP A 603 13.92 14.92 -9.68
CA TRP A 603 14.02 13.47 -9.87
C TRP A 603 15.33 13.03 -10.52
N GLY A 604 16.02 13.90 -11.26
CA GLY A 604 17.32 13.61 -11.89
C GLY A 604 17.28 12.58 -13.02
N VAL A 605 16.14 12.44 -13.70
CA VAL A 605 15.88 11.43 -14.75
C VAL A 605 15.72 12.03 -16.15
N GLY A 606 15.81 13.36 -16.29
CA GLY A 606 15.57 14.08 -17.54
C GLY A 606 16.65 15.13 -17.87
N MET A 607 16.80 15.42 -19.16
CA MET A 607 17.55 16.57 -19.68
C MET A 607 16.65 17.42 -20.58
N GLN A 608 16.79 18.74 -20.61
CA GLN A 608 15.92 19.63 -21.38
C GLN A 608 16.56 20.08 -22.71
N ILE A 609 15.77 20.08 -23.79
CA ILE A 609 16.05 20.77 -25.07
C ILE A 609 15.43 22.18 -25.03
N ASP A 610 16.08 23.18 -25.61
CA ASP A 610 15.49 24.50 -25.81
C ASP A 610 14.26 24.47 -26.74
N ASN A 611 13.34 25.42 -26.56
CA ASN A 611 12.16 25.55 -27.42
C ASN A 611 12.55 25.83 -28.89
N ASN A 612 13.65 26.54 -29.12
CA ASN A 612 14.24 26.81 -30.44
C ASN A 612 15.22 25.71 -30.88
N VAL A 613 14.83 24.44 -30.71
CA VAL A 613 15.58 23.21 -31.01
C VAL A 613 16.59 23.30 -32.16
N LYS A 614 17.79 22.76 -31.95
CA LYS A 614 18.87 22.64 -32.96
C LYS A 614 19.33 21.19 -33.09
N ARG A 615 19.63 20.75 -34.32
CA ARG A 615 20.15 19.39 -34.59
C ARG A 615 21.41 19.05 -33.80
N GLU A 616 22.29 20.01 -33.54
CA GLU A 616 23.51 19.81 -32.76
C GLU A 616 23.22 19.56 -31.27
N GLU A 617 22.20 20.26 -30.73
CA GLU A 617 21.71 20.07 -29.36
C GLU A 617 21.00 18.72 -29.21
N VAL A 618 20.14 18.36 -30.17
CA VAL A 618 19.47 17.05 -30.23
C VAL A 618 20.51 15.93 -30.34
N GLU A 619 21.50 16.05 -31.22
CA GLU A 619 22.59 15.07 -31.36
C GLU A 619 23.36 14.90 -30.04
N MET A 620 23.75 16.01 -29.41
CA MET A 620 24.50 16.03 -28.16
C MET A 620 23.73 15.36 -27.02
N LEU A 621 22.47 15.76 -26.80
CA LEU A 621 21.66 15.24 -25.69
C LEU A 621 21.23 13.78 -25.91
N VAL A 622 20.99 13.37 -27.16
CA VAL A 622 20.73 11.97 -27.50
C VAL A 622 21.97 11.09 -27.25
N LYS A 623 23.17 11.59 -27.56
CA LYS A 623 24.42 10.91 -27.19
C LYS A 623 24.64 10.87 -25.69
N GLU A 624 24.51 11.99 -24.98
CA GLU A 624 24.70 12.05 -23.52
C GLU A 624 23.73 11.10 -22.78
N LEU A 625 22.48 10.99 -23.24
CA LEU A 625 21.47 10.08 -22.69
C LEU A 625 21.85 8.59 -22.81
N MET A 626 22.53 8.20 -23.89
CA MET A 626 22.74 6.80 -24.29
C MET A 626 24.17 6.31 -24.07
N GLU A 627 25.15 7.21 -24.14
CA GLU A 627 26.59 6.94 -23.93
C GLU A 627 27.06 7.33 -22.52
N GLY A 628 26.30 8.18 -21.80
CA GLY A 628 26.62 8.72 -20.47
C GLY A 628 26.47 7.71 -19.32
N GLY A 629 27.08 6.53 -19.46
CA GLY A 629 26.89 5.33 -18.64
C GLY A 629 27.41 5.35 -17.20
N GLU A 630 27.13 6.39 -16.42
CA GLU A 630 27.14 6.29 -14.94
C GLU A 630 26.20 7.34 -14.31
N VAL A 631 25.20 6.90 -13.54
CA VAL A 631 24.30 7.82 -12.82
C VAL A 631 25.10 8.55 -11.73
N ARG A 632 25.31 9.86 -11.91
CA ARG A 632 26.00 10.75 -10.96
C ARG A 632 25.21 10.93 -9.65
N ASN A 633 25.17 9.90 -8.83
CA ASN A 633 24.73 9.97 -7.43
C ASN A 633 25.80 10.61 -6.52
N GLU A 634 26.36 11.74 -6.94
CA GLU A 634 27.32 12.51 -6.13
C GLU A 634 27.12 14.03 -6.24
N GLU A 635 26.14 14.48 -5.45
CA GLU A 635 26.09 15.72 -4.68
C GLU A 635 26.10 17.10 -5.37
N LYS A 636 25.08 17.89 -4.99
CA LYS A 636 25.31 19.21 -4.39
C LYS A 636 24.18 19.63 -3.44
N MET A 637 24.31 19.25 -2.17
CA MET A 637 23.68 20.05 -1.11
C MET A 637 24.35 21.43 -1.06
N GLY A 638 23.57 22.46 -0.71
CA GLY A 638 23.95 23.84 -0.96
C GLY A 638 25.16 24.35 -0.17
N SER A 639 25.86 25.32 -0.76
CA SER A 639 26.87 26.12 -0.06
C SER A 639 26.24 26.88 1.11
N LYS A 640 26.61 26.51 2.33
CA LYS A 640 26.43 27.31 3.55
C LYS A 640 27.81 27.66 4.14
N PRO A 641 27.88 28.68 5.02
CA PRO A 641 29.06 29.55 5.08
C PRO A 641 30.31 28.88 5.61
N GLU A 642 31.46 29.44 5.22
CA GLU A 642 32.74 29.17 5.86
C GLU A 642 32.64 29.51 7.35
N ALA A 643 32.79 28.49 8.18
CA ALA A 643 33.04 28.57 9.61
C ALA A 643 34.14 27.55 9.92
N ASP A 644 35.11 27.95 10.72
CA ASP A 644 36.34 27.18 10.92
C ASP A 644 36.15 26.01 11.91
N HIS A 645 37.12 25.08 11.89
CA HIS A 645 37.45 24.06 12.87
C HIS A 645 36.66 22.72 12.89
N SER A 646 37.39 21.66 12.49
CA SER A 646 37.20 20.24 12.83
C SER A 646 36.05 19.45 12.17
N MET A 647 36.32 18.18 11.82
CA MET A 647 35.28 17.26 11.34
C MET A 647 34.39 16.80 12.50
N PRO A 648 33.05 16.81 12.37
CA PRO A 648 32.16 16.39 13.45
C PRO A 648 32.33 14.91 13.83
N HIS A 649 32.46 14.65 15.12
CA HIS A 649 32.61 13.32 15.69
C HIS A 649 31.25 12.75 16.12
N ILE A 650 30.86 11.61 15.56
CA ILE A 650 29.67 10.83 15.96
C ILE A 650 30.09 9.59 16.74
N VAL A 651 29.48 9.41 17.92
CA VAL A 651 29.52 8.15 18.69
C VAL A 651 28.29 7.33 18.33
N LEU A 652 28.47 6.15 17.72
CA LEU A 652 27.39 5.20 17.44
C LEU A 652 27.39 4.09 18.48
N ILE A 653 26.24 3.83 19.10
CA ILE A 653 26.07 2.78 20.11
C ILE A 653 24.82 1.91 19.79
N PRO A 654 25.01 0.64 19.39
CA PRO A 654 23.92 -0.30 19.13
C PRO A 654 23.39 -0.91 20.44
N CYS A 655 22.15 -1.40 20.40
CA CYS A 655 21.73 -2.44 21.33
C CYS A 655 22.64 -3.68 21.10
N PRO A 656 23.16 -4.35 22.14
CA PRO A 656 24.20 -5.38 22.01
C PRO A 656 23.72 -6.73 21.42
N LEU A 657 22.63 -6.72 20.65
CA LEU A 657 22.08 -7.84 19.90
C LEU A 657 22.62 -7.86 18.46
N GLN A 658 22.90 -9.05 17.93
CA GLN A 658 23.66 -9.21 16.68
C GLN A 658 23.04 -8.53 15.45
N SER A 659 21.70 -8.47 15.36
CA SER A 659 20.97 -7.77 14.29
C SER A 659 21.09 -6.25 14.39
N HIS A 660 20.95 -5.70 15.60
CA HIS A 660 21.07 -4.26 15.89
C HIS A 660 22.47 -3.76 15.56
N ILE A 661 23.51 -4.49 16.02
CA ILE A 661 24.91 -4.24 15.69
C ILE A 661 25.15 -4.25 14.17
N LYS A 662 24.64 -5.26 13.44
CA LYS A 662 24.77 -5.36 11.98
C LYS A 662 24.14 -4.16 11.24
N THR A 663 23.00 -3.65 11.72
CA THR A 663 22.32 -2.48 11.12
C THR A 663 23.04 -1.18 11.45
N MET A 664 23.37 -0.95 12.73
CA MET A 664 24.10 0.25 13.17
C MET A 664 25.50 0.34 12.56
N LEU A 665 26.18 -0.79 12.32
CA LEU A 665 27.50 -0.80 11.66
C LEU A 665 27.42 -0.46 10.16
N LYS A 666 26.27 -0.70 9.50
CA LYS A 666 26.02 -0.16 8.14
C LYS A 666 25.84 1.36 8.19
N LEU A 667 25.04 1.86 9.14
CA LEU A 667 24.81 3.29 9.35
C LEU A 667 26.12 4.04 9.67
N ALA A 668 26.97 3.47 10.53
CA ALA A 668 28.29 4.01 10.85
C ALA A 668 29.19 4.19 9.61
N LYS A 669 29.17 3.22 8.68
CA LYS A 669 29.90 3.30 7.41
C LYS A 669 29.36 4.39 6.49
N LEU A 670 28.04 4.59 6.45
CA LEU A 670 27.41 5.67 5.68
C LEU A 670 27.82 7.06 6.22
N PHE A 671 27.82 7.26 7.53
CA PHE A 671 28.32 8.52 8.11
C PHE A 671 29.82 8.72 7.85
N HIS A 672 30.66 7.68 7.96
CA HIS A 672 32.07 7.78 7.60
C HIS A 672 32.29 8.19 6.13
N SER A 673 31.50 7.66 5.20
CA SER A 673 31.55 8.07 3.78
C SER A 673 31.10 9.51 3.50
N LYS A 674 30.55 10.21 4.51
CA LYS A 674 30.11 11.61 4.43
C LYS A 674 30.91 12.54 5.36
N GLY A 675 32.17 12.19 5.63
CA GLY A 675 33.13 13.10 6.28
C GLY A 675 33.03 13.20 7.81
N PHE A 676 32.28 12.30 8.46
CA PHE A 676 32.19 12.26 9.92
C PHE A 676 33.31 11.39 10.52
N HIS A 677 33.89 11.83 11.64
CA HIS A 677 34.74 10.97 12.46
C HIS A 677 33.85 10.05 13.30
N ILE A 678 34.10 8.75 13.25
CA ILE A 678 33.23 7.72 13.82
C ILE A 678 33.90 7.01 14.99
N THR A 679 33.17 6.92 16.10
CA THR A 679 33.43 5.95 17.17
C THR A 679 32.27 4.97 17.24
N PHE A 680 32.52 3.70 16.92
CA PHE A 680 31.53 2.63 17.06
C PHE A 680 31.73 1.87 18.37
N VAL A 681 30.82 2.07 19.32
CA VAL A 681 30.89 1.46 20.65
C VAL A 681 30.30 0.05 20.61
N ASN A 682 31.05 -0.94 21.08
CA ASN A 682 30.54 -2.28 21.38
C ASN A 682 30.47 -2.47 22.89
N THR A 683 29.70 -3.46 23.37
CA THR A 683 30.02 -4.05 24.68
C THR A 683 31.34 -4.81 24.58
N GLU A 684 32.11 -4.89 25.67
CA GLU A 684 33.34 -5.69 25.72
C GLU A 684 33.12 -7.13 25.22
N PHE A 685 31.98 -7.74 25.56
CA PHE A 685 31.59 -9.07 25.10
C PHE A 685 31.50 -9.16 23.57
N ASN A 686 30.76 -8.26 22.94
CA ASN A 686 30.61 -8.23 21.48
C ASN A 686 31.90 -7.85 20.76
N HIS A 687 32.72 -6.96 21.33
CA HIS A 687 34.04 -6.61 20.79
C HIS A 687 34.97 -7.83 20.77
N LYS A 688 35.07 -8.57 21.89
CA LYS A 688 35.85 -9.82 21.97
C LYS A 688 35.34 -10.86 20.96
N ARG A 689 34.02 -10.97 20.76
CA ARG A 689 33.41 -11.88 19.78
C ARG A 689 33.71 -11.49 18.32
N PHE A 690 33.79 -10.21 17.99
CA PHE A 690 34.27 -9.74 16.68
C PHE A 690 35.74 -10.12 16.43
N LEU A 691 36.62 -9.87 17.40
CA LEU A 691 38.04 -10.23 17.30
C LEU A 691 38.22 -11.75 17.11
N LYS A 692 37.50 -12.57 17.89
CA LYS A 692 37.53 -14.04 17.73
C LYS A 692 37.06 -14.49 16.33
N SER A 693 36.02 -13.86 15.78
CA SER A 693 35.39 -14.31 14.52
C SER A 693 36.04 -13.76 13.25
N ARG A 694 36.88 -12.72 13.35
CA ARG A 694 37.46 -12.04 12.18
C ARG A 694 38.97 -11.76 12.27
N GLY A 695 39.63 -12.10 13.37
CA GLY A 695 41.06 -11.85 13.62
C GLY A 695 41.31 -10.66 14.56
N PRO A 696 42.53 -10.54 15.13
CA PRO A 696 42.89 -9.46 16.05
C PRO A 696 42.76 -8.07 15.38
N ASP A 697 43.12 -7.97 14.11
CA ASP A 697 43.15 -6.72 13.34
C ASP A 697 41.74 -6.26 12.89
N ALA A 698 40.69 -7.03 13.21
CA ALA A 698 39.34 -6.86 12.65
C ALA A 698 38.60 -5.60 13.12
N LEU A 699 39.12 -4.90 14.13
CA LEU A 699 38.57 -3.69 14.73
C LEU A 699 39.60 -2.55 14.83
N ASP A 700 40.76 -2.66 14.16
CA ASP A 700 41.80 -1.61 14.09
C ASP A 700 41.26 -0.29 13.51
N GLY A 701 40.22 -0.38 12.69
CA GLY A 701 39.48 0.76 12.17
C GLY A 701 40.15 1.43 10.97
N LEU A 702 39.98 2.75 10.89
CA LEU A 702 40.52 3.67 9.89
C LEU A 702 40.86 5.00 10.59
N PRO A 703 41.65 5.92 9.99
CA PRO A 703 42.02 7.19 10.62
C PRO A 703 40.86 8.07 11.13
N ASN A 704 39.64 7.87 10.59
CA ASN A 704 38.41 8.52 11.06
C ASN A 704 37.29 7.53 11.44
N PHE A 705 37.61 6.25 11.71
CA PHE A 705 36.66 5.24 12.18
C PHE A 705 37.34 4.34 13.21
N ARG A 706 37.03 4.50 14.50
CA ARG A 706 37.50 3.61 15.57
C ARG A 706 36.38 2.75 16.14
N PHE A 707 36.77 1.65 16.78
CA PHE A 707 35.90 0.87 17.64
C PHE A 707 36.30 1.08 19.10
N GLU A 708 35.33 1.32 19.97
CA GLU A 708 35.52 1.50 21.41
C GLU A 708 34.72 0.45 22.19
N THR A 709 34.94 0.34 23.49
CA THR A 709 34.20 -0.59 24.37
C THR A 709 33.66 0.06 25.63
N ILE A 710 32.50 -0.43 26.05
CA ILE A 710 32.03 -0.31 27.43
C ILE A 710 31.81 -1.72 28.03
N PRO A 711 32.06 -1.93 29.34
CA PRO A 711 31.55 -3.10 30.03
C PRO A 711 30.03 -3.05 30.09
N ASP A 712 29.39 -4.21 29.95
CA ASP A 712 27.95 -4.41 30.19
C ASP A 712 27.64 -4.68 31.68
N GLY A 713 28.66 -4.93 32.50
CA GLY A 713 28.51 -5.28 33.91
C GLY A 713 27.86 -6.65 34.14
N LEU A 714 27.79 -7.50 33.10
CA LEU A 714 27.28 -8.85 33.22
C LEU A 714 28.37 -9.84 33.68
N PRO A 715 28.00 -10.96 34.32
CA PRO A 715 28.95 -12.00 34.68
C PRO A 715 29.73 -12.53 33.46
N PRO A 716 31.02 -12.89 33.60
CA PRO A 716 31.80 -13.48 32.52
C PRO A 716 31.11 -14.73 31.94
N SER A 717 30.74 -14.64 30.66
CA SER A 717 30.06 -15.69 29.90
C SER A 717 30.94 -16.18 28.75
N HIS A 718 30.65 -17.36 28.22
CA HIS A 718 31.44 -17.94 27.14
C HIS A 718 31.35 -17.06 25.88
N ILE A 719 32.48 -16.84 25.20
CA ILE A 719 32.63 -15.87 24.10
C ILE A 719 31.72 -16.12 22.88
N ASP A 720 31.22 -17.35 22.72
CA ASP A 720 30.27 -17.71 21.65
C ASP A 720 28.80 -17.66 22.09
N ALA A 721 28.52 -17.49 23.38
CA ALA A 721 27.17 -17.45 23.91
C ALA A 721 26.37 -16.27 23.35
N THR A 722 25.04 -16.39 23.32
CA THR A 722 24.16 -15.22 23.23
C THR A 722 23.85 -14.80 24.66
N GLN A 723 24.09 -13.53 25.00
CA GLN A 723 23.72 -13.00 26.32
C GLN A 723 22.19 -12.95 26.43
N GLU A 724 21.64 -13.37 27.57
CA GLU A 724 20.18 -13.42 27.77
C GLU A 724 19.53 -12.04 27.69
N ILE A 725 18.38 -11.95 27.01
CA ILE A 725 17.75 -10.65 26.68
C ILE A 725 17.34 -9.89 27.95
N ASP A 726 16.82 -10.57 28.97
CA ASP A 726 16.49 -9.95 30.26
C ASP A 726 17.75 -9.44 30.98
N SER A 727 18.86 -10.18 30.88
CA SER A 727 20.15 -9.76 31.45
C SER A 727 20.72 -8.54 30.73
N ILE A 728 20.68 -8.54 29.39
CA ILE A 728 21.02 -7.36 28.58
C ILE A 728 20.17 -6.16 28.99
N THR A 729 18.86 -6.34 29.15
CA THR A 729 17.92 -5.27 29.48
C THR A 729 18.23 -4.67 30.86
N MET A 730 18.42 -5.49 31.89
CA MET A 730 18.85 -5.04 33.22
C MET A 730 20.23 -4.36 33.19
N ALA A 731 21.16 -4.81 32.34
CA ALA A 731 22.47 -4.20 32.17
C ALA A 731 22.40 -2.82 31.50
N VAL A 732 21.57 -2.67 30.46
CA VAL A 732 21.29 -1.39 29.80
C VAL A 732 20.67 -0.39 30.77
N GLU A 733 19.75 -0.83 31.62
CA GLU A 733 19.09 0.02 32.62
C GLU A 733 20.02 0.44 33.78
N ASN A 734 20.82 -0.49 34.30
CA ASN A 734 21.51 -0.30 35.60
C ASN A 734 23.03 -0.14 35.51
N ASN A 735 23.69 -0.70 34.49
CA ASN A 735 25.15 -0.83 34.46
C ASN A 735 25.83 0.08 33.44
N MET A 736 25.23 0.29 32.26
CA MET A 736 25.94 0.88 31.10
C MET A 736 26.10 2.41 31.14
N LEU A 737 25.31 3.13 31.95
CA LEU A 737 25.33 4.60 31.99
C LEU A 737 26.69 5.17 32.40
N ALA A 738 27.23 4.76 33.56
CA ALA A 738 28.49 5.31 34.07
C ALA A 738 29.69 4.99 33.17
N PRO A 739 29.90 3.73 32.70
CA PRO A 739 30.99 3.42 31.78
C PRO A 739 30.88 4.13 30.41
N PHE A 740 29.66 4.43 29.94
CA PHE A 740 29.46 5.22 28.73
C PHE A 740 29.79 6.71 28.93
N LYS A 741 29.45 7.29 30.10
CA LYS A 741 29.93 8.63 30.49
C LYS A 741 31.45 8.69 30.60
N ASP A 742 32.06 7.68 31.21
CA ASP A 742 33.53 7.54 31.29
C ASP A 742 34.19 7.39 29.92
N LEU A 743 33.49 6.81 28.93
CA LEU A 743 33.95 6.76 27.54
C LEU A 743 33.81 8.13 26.87
N LEU A 744 32.65 8.79 26.94
CA LEU A 744 32.45 10.14 26.40
C LEU A 744 33.48 11.15 26.95
N ALA A 745 33.81 11.06 28.24
CA ALA A 745 34.82 11.91 28.88
C ALA A 745 36.27 11.65 28.39
N LYS A 746 36.55 10.50 27.77
CA LYS A 746 37.85 10.18 27.13
C LYS A 746 37.90 10.61 25.66
N LEU A 747 36.75 10.74 25.00
CA LEU A 747 36.60 11.06 23.58
C LEU A 747 36.72 12.59 23.31
N VAL A 748 37.83 13.18 23.80
CA VAL A 748 38.12 14.62 23.71
C VAL A 748 38.85 15.05 22.44
N ASN A 749 39.37 14.11 21.64
CA ASN A 749 40.06 14.40 20.39
C ASN A 749 39.71 13.39 19.27
N PRO A 750 39.05 13.83 18.18
CA PRO A 750 38.19 15.03 18.15
C PRO A 750 37.11 14.93 19.25
N ALA A 751 36.66 16.07 19.78
CA ALA A 751 35.59 16.07 20.78
C ALA A 751 34.27 15.54 20.19
N VAL A 752 33.53 14.73 20.94
CA VAL A 752 32.21 14.22 20.49
C VAL A 752 31.27 15.39 20.18
N THR A 753 30.53 15.29 19.07
CA THR A 753 29.55 16.31 18.65
C THR A 753 28.11 15.80 18.65
N CYS A 754 27.91 14.49 18.47
CA CYS A 754 26.61 13.85 18.44
C CYS A 754 26.72 12.37 18.84
N ILE A 755 25.67 11.83 19.45
CA ILE A 755 25.50 10.40 19.75
C ILE A 755 24.35 9.87 18.87
N VAL A 756 24.59 8.81 18.09
CA VAL A 756 23.54 8.07 17.38
C VAL A 756 23.35 6.75 18.11
N SER A 757 22.25 6.65 18.85
CA SER A 757 21.97 5.55 19.77
C SER A 757 20.85 4.66 19.24
N ASP A 758 20.95 3.35 19.40
CA ASP A 758 19.83 2.46 19.12
C ASP A 758 18.67 2.75 20.09
N ALA A 759 17.43 2.73 19.59
CA ALA A 759 16.23 3.05 20.37
C ALA A 759 16.03 2.21 21.65
N PHE A 760 16.71 1.06 21.78
CA PHE A 760 16.70 0.22 22.98
C PHE A 760 17.81 0.56 24.00
N MET A 761 18.56 1.66 23.82
CA MET A 761 19.66 2.10 24.71
C MET A 761 19.33 3.44 25.42
N PRO A 762 18.25 3.53 26.22
CA PRO A 762 17.71 4.81 26.70
C PRO A 762 18.65 5.65 27.57
N PHE A 763 19.57 5.01 28.31
CA PHE A 763 20.55 5.72 29.17
C PHE A 763 21.42 6.72 28.40
N THR A 764 21.57 6.56 27.08
CA THR A 764 22.37 7.47 26.26
C THR A 764 21.76 8.86 26.16
N ILE A 765 20.46 9.02 26.43
CA ILE A 765 19.79 10.32 26.49
C ILE A 765 20.33 11.10 27.70
N THR A 766 20.30 10.50 28.89
CA THR A 766 20.85 11.09 30.12
C THR A 766 22.35 11.38 29.98
N ALA A 767 23.12 10.44 29.40
CA ALA A 767 24.54 10.66 29.14
C ALA A 767 24.81 11.81 28.15
N ALA A 768 23.92 12.06 27.18
CA ALA A 768 24.02 13.18 26.26
C ALA A 768 23.66 14.51 26.95
N GLU A 769 22.56 14.54 27.71
CA GLU A 769 22.11 15.70 28.48
C GLU A 769 23.19 16.18 29.47
N GLU A 770 23.76 15.27 30.26
CA GLU A 770 24.83 15.59 31.22
C GLU A 770 26.15 16.00 30.57
N ALA A 771 26.41 15.57 29.32
CA ALA A 771 27.59 15.94 28.56
C ALA A 771 27.38 17.19 27.66
N GLY A 772 26.17 17.75 27.59
CA GLY A 772 25.82 18.85 26.68
C GLY A 772 25.80 18.44 25.20
N LEU A 773 25.66 17.15 24.89
CA LEU A 773 25.72 16.58 23.55
C LEU A 773 24.33 16.41 22.93
N LYS A 774 24.28 16.39 21.59
CA LYS A 774 23.07 16.00 20.85
C LYS A 774 22.97 14.48 20.78
N VAL A 775 21.75 13.95 20.92
CA VAL A 775 21.45 12.53 20.73
C VAL A 775 20.39 12.34 19.65
N VAL A 776 20.57 11.31 18.81
CA VAL A 776 19.64 10.86 17.78
C VAL A 776 19.32 9.39 18.03
N MET A 777 18.06 9.08 18.31
CA MET A 777 17.62 7.69 18.50
C MET A 777 17.33 7.05 17.14
N PHE A 778 18.14 6.07 16.74
CA PHE A 778 17.96 5.28 15.53
C PHE A 778 17.19 4.00 15.83
N VAL A 779 16.15 3.73 15.04
CA VAL A 779 15.30 2.54 15.18
C VAL A 779 15.76 1.48 14.17
N SER A 780 16.45 0.45 14.66
CA SER A 780 17.00 -0.64 13.85
C SER A 780 15.99 -1.72 13.45
N MET A 781 14.69 -1.45 13.64
CA MET A 781 13.56 -2.35 13.36
C MET A 781 12.53 -1.68 12.43
N SER A 782 11.59 -2.45 11.87
CA SER A 782 10.56 -1.89 10.98
C SER A 782 9.65 -0.87 11.67
N ALA A 783 9.16 0.12 10.91
CA ALA A 783 8.25 1.15 11.42
C ALA A 783 6.97 0.55 12.04
N CYS A 784 6.43 -0.55 11.49
CA CYS A 784 5.29 -1.24 12.06
C CYS A 784 5.63 -1.95 13.39
N GLY A 785 6.82 -2.52 13.53
CA GLY A 785 7.32 -3.07 14.79
C GLY A 785 7.46 -1.97 15.85
N TYR A 786 8.15 -0.87 15.51
CA TYR A 786 8.36 0.27 16.41
C TYR A 786 7.06 0.99 16.80
N MET A 787 6.09 1.10 15.89
CA MET A 787 4.75 1.57 16.24
C MET A 787 4.05 0.63 17.23
N GLY A 788 4.26 -0.69 17.12
CA GLY A 788 3.88 -1.65 18.15
C GLY A 788 4.48 -1.31 19.52
N TYR A 789 5.79 -1.05 19.59
CA TYR A 789 6.46 -0.60 20.82
C TYR A 789 5.92 0.74 21.35
N LYS A 790 5.67 1.74 20.50
CA LYS A 790 5.04 3.00 20.92
C LYS A 790 3.62 2.79 21.47
N GLN A 791 2.87 1.81 20.96
CA GLN A 791 1.56 1.48 21.53
C GLN A 791 1.65 0.73 22.86
N LEU A 792 2.79 0.14 23.27
CA LEU A 792 2.90 -0.59 24.54
C LEU A 792 2.54 0.27 25.77
N HIS A 793 2.81 1.58 25.76
CA HIS A 793 2.37 2.48 26.82
C HIS A 793 0.84 2.54 26.89
N SER A 794 0.18 2.84 25.75
CA SER A 794 -1.27 2.92 25.68
C SER A 794 -1.95 1.56 25.92
N LEU A 795 -1.32 0.46 25.51
CA LEU A 795 -1.76 -0.90 25.80
C LEU A 795 -1.63 -1.23 27.30
N LYS A 796 -0.56 -0.80 27.98
CA LYS A 796 -0.38 -0.94 29.44
C LYS A 796 -1.41 -0.09 30.21
N GLU A 797 -1.62 1.17 29.82
CA GLU A 797 -2.66 2.05 30.39
C GLU A 797 -4.07 1.48 30.23
N LYS A 798 -4.35 0.82 29.09
CA LYS A 798 -5.63 0.17 28.79
C LYS A 798 -5.70 -1.30 29.26
N GLY A 799 -4.71 -1.79 30.01
CA GLY A 799 -4.70 -3.14 30.59
C GLY A 799 -4.46 -4.31 29.63
N PHE A 800 -4.07 -4.05 28.38
CA PHE A 800 -3.74 -5.06 27.37
C PHE A 800 -2.31 -5.63 27.47
N PHE A 801 -1.44 -5.05 28.30
CA PHE A 801 -0.06 -5.52 28.48
C PHE A 801 0.29 -5.70 29.97
N PRO A 802 0.90 -6.83 30.39
CA PRO A 802 1.40 -7.95 29.57
C PRO A 802 0.30 -8.83 28.96
N LEU A 803 0.56 -9.31 27.75
CA LEU A 803 -0.33 -10.18 26.97
C LEU A 803 -0.27 -11.66 27.43
N LYS A 804 -1.17 -12.49 26.88
CA LYS A 804 -1.14 -13.96 26.94
C LYS A 804 -1.10 -14.50 25.50
N ASP A 805 -0.21 -15.47 25.25
CA ASP A 805 0.39 -15.85 23.94
C ASP A 805 -0.45 -16.74 23.00
N LYS A 806 -0.11 -17.05 21.71
CA LYS A 806 0.61 -16.40 20.55
C LYS A 806 0.39 -17.26 19.28
N TRP A 807 0.37 -16.72 18.04
CA TRP A 807 0.10 -17.50 16.79
C TRP A 807 0.44 -16.76 15.44
N ARG A 808 0.85 -17.42 14.31
CA ARG A 808 0.74 -17.10 12.81
C ARG A 808 1.46 -18.17 11.91
N LEU A 809 1.87 -18.13 10.61
CA LEU A 809 2.01 -17.21 9.41
C LEU A 809 1.97 -18.07 8.08
N GLU A 810 2.33 -17.60 6.86
CA GLU A 810 1.76 -18.00 5.52
C GLU A 810 2.08 -19.35 4.79
N SER A 811 1.22 -19.77 3.82
CA SER A 811 1.44 -19.90 2.33
C SER A 811 0.15 -20.40 1.56
N GLY A 812 0.15 -20.94 0.31
CA GLY A 812 -1.12 -21.32 -0.38
C GLY A 812 -1.18 -21.71 -1.88
N ASN A 813 -2.40 -21.99 -2.39
CA ASN A 813 -2.78 -22.11 -3.82
C ASN A 813 -4.07 -21.28 -4.13
N ASP A 814 -4.95 -21.78 -5.02
CA ASP A 814 -6.19 -21.15 -5.53
C ASP A 814 -7.35 -21.02 -4.51
N PHE A 815 -7.06 -20.32 -3.40
CA PHE A 815 -7.98 -20.17 -2.26
C PHE A 815 -8.50 -18.75 -2.06
N ARG A 816 -8.35 -17.85 -3.03
CA ARG A 816 -8.79 -16.45 -2.89
C ARG A 816 -10.31 -16.31 -2.71
N TYR A 817 -11.11 -17.22 -3.28
CA TYR A 817 -12.54 -17.31 -2.96
C TYR A 817 -12.80 -17.91 -1.57
N TRP A 818 -12.17 -19.04 -1.23
CA TRP A 818 -12.33 -19.73 0.06
C TRP A 818 -11.91 -18.88 1.27
N LYS A 819 -10.91 -17.98 1.11
CA LYS A 819 -10.49 -17.02 2.14
C LYS A 819 -11.59 -16.04 2.57
N LEU A 820 -12.63 -15.81 1.76
CA LEU A 820 -13.69 -14.84 2.08
C LEU A 820 -14.99 -15.47 2.60
N SER A 821 -15.28 -16.74 2.34
CA SER A 821 -16.61 -17.31 2.63
C SER A 821 -17.00 -17.33 4.11
N LEU A 822 -16.13 -17.83 4.98
CA LEU A 822 -16.33 -17.77 6.45
C LEU A 822 -16.32 -16.32 6.96
N MET A 823 -15.51 -15.45 6.35
CA MET A 823 -15.45 -14.03 6.69
C MET A 823 -16.72 -13.28 6.29
N ASN A 824 -17.46 -13.71 5.27
CA ASN A 824 -18.72 -13.06 4.86
C ASN A 824 -19.78 -13.11 5.97
N CYS A 825 -19.93 -14.21 6.71
CA CYS A 825 -20.85 -14.28 7.86
C CYS A 825 -20.60 -13.15 8.88
N VAL A 826 -19.34 -12.82 9.12
CA VAL A 826 -18.91 -11.73 10.00
C VAL A 826 -19.01 -10.35 9.33
N LEU A 827 -18.80 -10.25 8.02
CA LEU A 827 -18.71 -8.99 7.28
C LEU A 827 -20.06 -8.45 6.77
N THR A 828 -21.07 -9.29 6.57
CA THR A 828 -22.40 -8.88 6.07
C THR A 828 -23.36 -8.40 7.16
N ASP A 829 -23.02 -8.59 8.44
CA ASP A 829 -23.85 -8.19 9.58
C ASP A 829 -23.32 -6.90 10.22
N GLU A 830 -23.95 -5.76 9.92
CA GLU A 830 -23.50 -4.48 10.48
C GLU A 830 -23.67 -4.38 12.01
N SER A 831 -24.61 -5.11 12.61
CA SER A 831 -24.77 -5.11 14.07
C SER A 831 -23.55 -5.75 14.75
N TYR A 832 -23.08 -6.86 14.17
CA TYR A 832 -21.90 -7.60 14.61
C TYR A 832 -20.63 -6.72 14.64
N LEU A 833 -20.51 -5.82 13.66
CA LEU A 833 -19.34 -4.98 13.44
C LEU A 833 -19.39 -3.67 14.24
N ARG A 834 -20.56 -3.04 14.39
CA ARG A 834 -20.72 -1.76 15.11
C ARG A 834 -20.64 -1.90 16.64
N ASN A 835 -21.13 -3.01 17.20
CA ASN A 835 -21.30 -3.16 18.65
C ASN A 835 -20.10 -3.77 19.38
N GLY A 836 -18.99 -4.06 18.70
CA GLY A 836 -17.76 -4.51 19.35
C GLY A 836 -17.80 -5.92 19.96
N TYR A 837 -18.61 -6.85 19.42
CA TYR A 837 -18.60 -8.24 19.91
C TYR A 837 -17.21 -8.89 19.70
N LEU A 838 -16.47 -8.51 18.64
CA LEU A 838 -15.06 -8.88 18.45
C LEU A 838 -14.07 -8.25 19.46
N GLU A 839 -14.55 -7.52 20.47
CA GLU A 839 -13.76 -7.02 21.59
C GLU A 839 -13.98 -7.83 22.89
N ASN A 840 -15.03 -8.67 22.91
CA ASN A 840 -15.50 -9.38 24.11
C ASN A 840 -15.47 -10.91 23.99
N THR A 841 -15.04 -11.44 22.83
CA THR A 841 -14.85 -12.88 22.57
C THR A 841 -13.74 -13.50 23.41
N ILE A 842 -13.95 -14.73 23.86
CA ILE A 842 -12.95 -15.62 24.46
C ILE A 842 -12.22 -16.37 23.34
N ILE A 843 -10.92 -16.60 23.47
CA ILE A 843 -10.07 -17.38 22.56
C ILE A 843 -9.30 -18.39 23.42
#